data_AF-G0N666-F1
#
_entry.id   AF-G0N666-F1
#
_cell.length_a   1.000
_cell.length_b   1.000
_cell.length_c   1.000
_cell.angle_alpha   90.00
_cell.angle_beta   90.00
_cell.angle_gamma   90.00
#
_symmetry.space_group_name_H-M   'P 1'
#
loop_
_entity.id
_entity.type
_entity.pdbx_description
1 polymer ?
#
loop_
_entity_poly.entity_id
_entity_poly.type
_entity_poly.pdbx_seq_one_letter_code
_entity_poly.pdbx_strand_id
1 'polypeptide(L)'
;MDSSKLSRKRNSHLKWSTAPTSSSKPWTLLFVSSLLLSQSMLVSGYVLQEEYQANGHEDTVNLNSVNSTRSPRDVDGYEDPSHLNSVNSTRSRRDAAEFTAAVENLQHLARISNAISLQTGLSTETIPLDDFIAEILHMGDVKIDEIAGLDETKINGFITDLKNLSKNTPSNEVTDIENRLISLENIKKKAASFNDFSTFPGKEEFLADLGNLTDLKTVKTGVTDLKDHVSSLKNELGSLRGRLEANVDDKNINDVVMRLNTVFLAIGDVEKAAKSLDLDKLGMVRNIGEKPTFIDLFLAENEFRDQLKDPDYTQADDVWKNFESVYAFAKQSTESYSNFETIKKLIANRRKQHGQTFLYTAGFPHGSSDLKRLRRAVSRDFIKNHITNGEIISKSLKNAFENFEDLAEDLGKVEDVWENPSKSKSIDEITNAISLLSRVSSIPHAVDLAKKLKACQDPVDDYPVTDIKPVDELNVLVNNLKTELKKISKFEYISKFTDLKEHKDEFFLEGKSQEDQIKLAQIIMDKYGPSQKSLTAFETELATFLDDLITVEKVIDNLPTLTSPIKLKQVEVYHFVVIYYVNYFKMYECLAGISEDTSPVKKMIEVLRDLRQTSIPAGTRRDFESIINSKKSLNTVKTTAENLKKVETFEVTTMIDSFKSIEASDSISYNLGMGVQGLAAIEKVFKFKSSFEPFLGIGQNISEHSGNLTKEQNENLVLLSEVSRMFNDIDNFLQESPQGFRRKRDANFESVSKIFDDVPAKIKGVQVDMRHVVEGLQVLHNLDPTTFDDPSADLKTLDLDLSKFNFGNAKASLSKMDDFFMDYVKKMTATTPAPPTPPPAITPPPPSLRPSSEPTASELEDPKSGAFRENHPIVYVLLLILVYLW
;
A
#
# COMPACT_ATOMS: atom_id res chain seq x y z
N MET A 1 58.18 3.98 23.44
CA MET A 1 59.64 4.16 23.44
C MET A 1 60.14 3.95 22.03
N ASP A 2 61.06 4.79 21.56
CA ASP A 2 61.44 4.87 20.15
C ASP A 2 62.39 3.78 19.67
N SER A 3 62.24 3.39 18.41
CA SER A 3 63.39 3.27 17.51
C SER A 3 62.98 3.54 16.06
N SER A 4 63.75 4.40 15.39
CA SER A 4 63.58 4.76 13.97
C SER A 4 64.21 3.68 13.04
N LYS A 5 63.96 3.65 11.72
CA LYS A 5 64.64 4.51 10.72
C LYS A 5 64.15 4.29 9.27
N LEU A 6 63.92 5.41 8.54
CA LEU A 6 64.21 5.66 7.09
C LEU A 6 63.61 4.72 5.99
N SER A 7 63.44 5.09 4.70
CA SER A 7 63.89 6.26 3.91
C SER A 7 62.96 6.68 2.72
N ARG A 8 62.51 7.94 2.74
CA ARG A 8 62.38 8.94 1.62
C ARG A 8 62.05 8.56 0.13
N LYS A 9 60.95 9.18 -0.35
CA LYS A 9 60.77 9.94 -1.64
C LYS A 9 60.78 9.15 -2.98
N ARG A 10 60.16 9.62 -4.09
CA ARG A 10 59.71 11.00 -4.46
C ARG A 10 58.46 11.02 -5.39
N ASN A 11 57.71 12.12 -5.26
CA ASN A 11 56.47 12.59 -5.92
C ASN A 11 56.29 12.35 -7.44
N SER A 12 55.01 12.28 -7.89
CA SER A 12 54.46 13.26 -8.87
C SER A 12 52.91 13.35 -8.94
N HIS A 13 52.39 14.51 -8.52
CA HIS A 13 51.26 15.29 -9.08
C HIS A 13 49.97 14.62 -9.61
N LEU A 14 48.86 14.87 -8.91
CA LEU A 14 47.77 15.72 -9.41
C LEU A 14 47.03 16.43 -8.25
N LYS A 15 46.68 17.70 -8.44
CA LYS A 15 45.69 18.49 -7.64
C LYS A 15 44.37 18.48 -8.42
N TRP A 16 43.20 18.93 -7.98
CA TRP A 16 42.78 19.85 -6.90
C TRP A 16 41.61 19.19 -6.11
N SER A 17 41.27 19.45 -4.83
CA SER A 17 40.99 20.71 -4.11
C SER A 17 39.79 21.46 -4.73
N THR A 18 38.68 21.75 -4.03
CA THR A 18 38.57 22.45 -2.74
C THR A 18 37.33 22.04 -1.91
N ALA A 19 37.44 22.07 -0.58
CA ALA A 19 36.33 22.32 0.36
C ALA A 19 36.26 23.84 0.67
N PRO A 20 35.20 24.41 1.30
CA PRO A 20 34.68 24.10 2.64
C PRO A 20 33.13 23.97 2.66
N THR A 21 32.34 23.99 3.75
CA THR A 21 32.52 24.38 5.17
C THR A 21 31.56 23.57 6.07
N SER A 22 31.76 23.62 7.40
CA SER A 22 30.87 23.03 8.40
C SER A 22 29.68 23.89 8.80
N SER A 23 28.52 23.27 9.03
CA SER A 23 27.47 23.73 9.96
C SER A 23 26.80 22.52 10.61
N SER A 24 26.31 22.64 11.85
CA SER A 24 26.00 21.46 12.69
C SER A 24 24.72 21.56 13.51
N LYS A 25 23.87 20.52 13.43
CA LYS A 25 22.79 20.14 14.36
C LYS A 25 21.61 21.14 14.47
N PRO A 26 20.48 20.76 15.12
CA PRO A 26 19.80 19.45 15.16
C PRO A 26 18.31 19.56 14.70
N TRP A 27 17.54 18.46 14.74
CA TRP A 27 16.18 18.35 15.34
C TRP A 27 15.50 17.03 14.90
N THR A 28 15.81 15.93 15.62
CA THR A 28 15.11 14.64 15.49
C THR A 28 14.89 14.07 16.88
N LEU A 29 13.89 14.62 17.59
CA LEU A 29 13.57 14.20 18.96
C LEU A 29 12.13 14.59 19.35
N LEU A 30 11.13 13.97 18.72
CA LEU A 30 9.71 14.14 19.08
C LEU A 30 8.79 13.00 18.54
N PHE A 31 9.14 11.73 18.81
CA PHE A 31 8.25 10.58 18.54
C PHE A 31 8.63 9.33 19.37
N VAL A 32 8.28 9.34 20.66
CA VAL A 32 8.37 8.14 21.55
C VAL A 32 7.17 8.05 22.52
N SER A 33 6.59 9.19 22.92
CA SER A 33 5.59 9.27 24.00
C SER A 33 4.17 8.78 23.68
N SER A 34 3.89 8.28 22.48
CA SER A 34 2.53 7.97 22.01
C SER A 34 2.25 6.48 21.73
N LEU A 35 3.18 5.57 22.03
CA LEU A 35 3.09 4.16 21.63
C LEU A 35 2.84 3.16 22.78
N LEU A 36 2.51 3.64 23.98
CA LEU A 36 2.33 2.81 25.19
C LEU A 36 0.95 2.96 25.86
N LEU A 37 -0.05 3.49 25.15
CA LEU A 37 -1.43 3.63 25.64
C LEU A 37 -2.49 2.87 24.82
N SER A 38 -2.07 2.08 23.82
CA SER A 38 -2.98 1.32 22.94
C SER A 38 -3.05 -0.19 23.19
N GLN A 39 -2.26 -0.73 24.14
CA GLN A 39 -2.20 -2.19 24.41
C GLN A 39 -3.04 -2.66 25.61
N SER A 40 -3.76 -1.75 26.29
CA SER A 40 -4.54 -2.06 27.51
C SER A 40 -6.06 -2.22 27.29
N MET A 41 -6.53 -2.39 26.04
CA MET A 41 -7.96 -2.54 25.70
C MET A 41 -8.33 -3.82 24.93
N LEU A 42 -7.44 -4.81 24.84
CA LEU A 42 -7.68 -6.07 24.11
C LEU A 42 -7.73 -7.33 25.01
N VAL A 43 -8.23 -7.19 26.24
CA VAL A 43 -8.40 -8.33 27.19
C VAL A 43 -9.78 -8.34 27.87
N SER A 44 -10.83 -7.94 27.15
CA SER A 44 -12.23 -8.01 27.62
C SER A 44 -13.22 -8.04 26.44
N GLY A 45 -13.48 -9.23 25.90
CA GLY A 45 -14.38 -9.36 24.74
C GLY A 45 -14.67 -10.77 24.17
N TYR A 46 -14.20 -11.86 24.79
CA TYR A 46 -14.44 -13.23 24.29
C TYR A 46 -14.65 -14.26 25.41
N VAL A 47 -15.81 -14.18 26.08
CA VAL A 47 -16.43 -15.28 26.83
C VAL A 47 -17.95 -15.16 26.65
N LEU A 48 -18.67 -16.28 26.58
CA LEU A 48 -20.10 -16.43 26.28
C LEU A 48 -20.46 -16.17 24.80
N GLN A 49 -20.67 -17.25 24.02
CA GLN A 49 -22.03 -17.71 23.67
C GLN A 49 -22.00 -19.02 22.82
N GLU A 50 -21.59 -20.13 23.44
CA GLU A 50 -21.91 -21.48 22.96
C GLU A 50 -22.58 -22.28 24.09
N GLU A 51 -23.89 -22.10 24.27
CA GLU A 51 -24.81 -23.11 24.80
C GLU A 51 -26.27 -22.66 24.59
N TYR A 52 -27.23 -23.57 24.80
CA TYR A 52 -28.67 -23.40 24.58
C TYR A 52 -29.15 -23.17 23.13
N GLN A 53 -29.48 -24.27 22.45
CA GLN A 53 -30.90 -24.53 22.14
C GLN A 53 -31.17 -26.02 21.88
N ALA A 54 -31.99 -26.64 22.74
CA ALA A 54 -32.57 -27.96 22.52
C ALA A 54 -33.88 -28.11 23.32
N ASN A 55 -34.95 -28.56 22.65
CA ASN A 55 -36.26 -28.99 23.17
C ASN A 55 -37.17 -27.94 23.86
N GLY A 56 -38.47 -27.93 23.50
CA GLY A 56 -39.52 -27.23 24.27
C GLY A 56 -40.79 -26.89 23.46
N HIS A 57 -41.84 -27.72 23.57
CA HIS A 57 -43.15 -27.57 22.93
C HIS A 57 -43.97 -26.33 23.36
N GLU A 58 -44.88 -25.89 22.47
CA GLU A 58 -46.22 -25.28 22.70
C GLU A 58 -46.33 -23.99 23.56
N ASP A 59 -47.29 -23.08 23.34
CA ASP A 59 -48.58 -23.19 22.64
C ASP A 59 -48.99 -21.88 21.89
N THR A 60 -50.20 -21.87 21.32
CA THR A 60 -50.78 -20.92 20.35
C THR A 60 -51.06 -19.48 20.82
N VAL A 61 -51.08 -18.53 19.85
CA VAL A 61 -52.24 -17.66 19.51
C VAL A 61 -51.98 -16.89 18.18
N ASN A 62 -53.05 -16.57 17.44
CA ASN A 62 -53.01 -15.98 16.09
C ASN A 62 -52.73 -14.46 16.06
N LEU A 63 -52.12 -13.96 14.96
CA LEU A 63 -52.85 -13.18 13.91
C LEU A 63 -51.96 -12.72 12.73
N ASN A 64 -52.42 -13.01 11.51
CA ASN A 64 -52.15 -12.38 10.19
C ASN A 64 -50.69 -12.06 9.77
N SER A 65 -50.06 -12.75 8.82
CA SER A 65 -50.40 -12.96 7.38
C SER A 65 -49.95 -11.86 6.41
N VAL A 66 -48.74 -12.01 5.85
CA VAL A 66 -48.46 -11.73 4.43
C VAL A 66 -47.59 -12.87 3.89
N ASN A 67 -48.09 -13.62 2.90
CA ASN A 67 -47.31 -14.66 2.23
C ASN A 67 -46.41 -14.05 1.16
N SER A 68 -45.09 -14.25 1.26
CA SER A 68 -44.20 -14.17 0.09
C SER A 68 -44.15 -15.54 -0.58
N THR A 69 -44.73 -15.67 -1.77
CA THR A 69 -44.79 -16.94 -2.49
C THR A 69 -43.46 -17.28 -3.17
N ARG A 70 -42.83 -18.36 -2.69
CA ARG A 70 -41.61 -18.95 -3.24
C ARG A 70 -41.89 -19.64 -4.58
N SER A 71 -41.76 -18.92 -5.69
CA SER A 71 -41.85 -19.52 -7.03
C SER A 71 -40.69 -20.50 -7.33
N PRO A 72 -40.88 -21.49 -8.22
CA PRO A 72 -39.82 -22.40 -8.65
C PRO A 72 -38.70 -21.69 -9.43
N ARG A 73 -37.54 -22.36 -9.54
CA ARG A 73 -36.53 -22.03 -10.55
C ARG A 73 -36.88 -22.76 -11.84
N ASP A 74 -37.36 -22.04 -12.84
CA ASP A 74 -37.33 -22.54 -14.22
C ASP A 74 -35.91 -22.40 -14.80
N VAL A 75 -35.60 -23.21 -15.82
CA VAL A 75 -34.23 -23.42 -16.32
C VAL A 75 -33.85 -22.43 -17.43
N ASP A 76 -34.79 -21.63 -17.91
CA ASP A 76 -34.57 -20.61 -18.93
C ASP A 76 -34.02 -19.31 -18.31
N GLY A 77 -32.79 -18.94 -18.72
CA GLY A 77 -32.09 -17.74 -18.26
C GLY A 77 -32.65 -16.45 -18.84
N TYR A 78 -33.89 -16.11 -18.47
CA TYR A 78 -34.56 -14.84 -18.75
C TYR A 78 -34.66 -14.04 -17.45
N GLU A 79 -33.77 -13.07 -17.25
CA GLU A 79 -33.88 -12.14 -16.11
C GLU A 79 -35.08 -11.20 -16.32
N ASP A 80 -35.96 -11.14 -15.33
CA ASP A 80 -37.10 -10.21 -15.32
C ASP A 80 -36.58 -8.76 -15.24
N PRO A 81 -36.95 -7.85 -16.19
CA PRO A 81 -36.41 -6.48 -16.28
C PRO A 81 -36.82 -5.51 -15.14
N SER A 82 -37.12 -6.04 -13.96
CA SER A 82 -37.34 -5.34 -12.69
C SER A 82 -36.27 -4.29 -12.33
N HIS A 83 -35.03 -4.48 -12.79
CA HIS A 83 -33.90 -3.57 -12.59
C HIS A 83 -34.03 -2.21 -13.32
N LEU A 84 -34.91 -2.06 -14.31
CA LEU A 84 -35.12 -0.80 -15.06
C LEU A 84 -35.85 0.30 -14.24
N ASN A 85 -36.02 0.12 -12.93
CA ASN A 85 -36.79 1.02 -12.08
C ASN A 85 -36.02 2.25 -11.54
N SER A 86 -34.69 2.25 -11.56
CA SER A 86 -33.85 3.37 -11.09
C SER A 86 -33.91 4.64 -11.96
N VAL A 87 -34.59 4.59 -13.10
CA VAL A 87 -34.59 5.67 -14.09
C VAL A 87 -35.91 6.47 -14.06
N ASN A 88 -35.80 7.77 -13.78
CA ASN A 88 -36.93 8.69 -13.53
C ASN A 88 -37.77 9.10 -14.76
N SER A 89 -37.50 8.58 -15.97
CA SER A 89 -38.34 8.86 -17.15
C SER A 89 -38.57 7.63 -18.03
N THR A 90 -39.77 7.50 -18.58
CA THR A 90 -40.15 6.40 -19.50
C THR A 90 -39.33 6.40 -20.80
N ARG A 91 -38.88 7.57 -21.27
CA ARG A 91 -37.98 7.71 -22.40
C ARG A 91 -36.59 7.18 -22.06
N SER A 92 -36.02 7.60 -20.93
CA SER A 92 -34.68 7.18 -20.51
C SER A 92 -34.62 5.68 -20.22
N ARG A 93 -35.69 5.08 -19.66
CA ARG A 93 -35.82 3.61 -19.51
C ARG A 93 -35.76 2.88 -20.85
N ARG A 94 -36.42 3.43 -21.88
CA ARG A 94 -36.39 2.87 -23.24
C ARG A 94 -35.01 3.01 -23.87
N ASP A 95 -34.40 4.19 -23.79
CA ASP A 95 -33.11 4.47 -24.41
C ASP A 95 -31.98 3.62 -23.77
N ALA A 96 -32.07 3.34 -22.46
CA ALA A 96 -31.22 2.36 -21.76
C ALA A 96 -31.44 0.90 -22.26
N ALA A 97 -32.68 0.46 -22.43
CA ALA A 97 -32.98 -0.88 -22.96
C ALA A 97 -32.52 -1.05 -24.42
N GLU A 98 -32.60 0.00 -25.24
CA GLU A 98 -32.06 0.02 -26.60
C GLU A 98 -30.52 -0.05 -26.61
N PHE A 99 -29.84 0.55 -25.63
CA PHE A 99 -28.39 0.39 -25.43
C PHE A 99 -28.01 -1.04 -25.01
N THR A 100 -28.64 -1.61 -23.97
CA THR A 100 -28.43 -3.02 -23.55
C THR A 100 -28.58 -3.99 -24.73
N ALA A 101 -29.63 -3.83 -25.54
CA ALA A 101 -29.84 -4.66 -26.71
C ALA A 101 -28.74 -4.48 -27.78
N ALA A 102 -28.19 -3.28 -27.95
CA ALA A 102 -27.06 -3.05 -28.86
C ALA A 102 -25.77 -3.69 -28.34
N VAL A 103 -25.49 -3.62 -27.02
CA VAL A 103 -24.35 -4.28 -26.39
C VAL A 103 -24.44 -5.80 -26.55
N GLU A 104 -25.60 -6.41 -26.27
CA GLU A 104 -25.80 -7.86 -26.44
C GLU A 104 -25.55 -8.30 -27.89
N ASN A 105 -26.07 -7.54 -28.86
CA ASN A 105 -25.89 -7.80 -30.29
C ASN A 105 -24.44 -7.66 -30.75
N LEU A 106 -23.71 -6.67 -30.24
CA LEU A 106 -22.28 -6.51 -30.51
C LEU A 106 -21.43 -7.60 -29.84
N GLN A 107 -21.81 -8.10 -28.65
CA GLN A 107 -21.17 -9.28 -28.05
C GLN A 107 -21.37 -10.54 -28.91
N HIS A 108 -22.54 -10.72 -29.55
CA HIS A 108 -22.74 -11.82 -30.48
C HIS A 108 -21.82 -11.73 -31.69
N LEU A 109 -21.64 -10.53 -32.27
CA LEU A 109 -20.70 -10.31 -33.37
C LEU A 109 -19.24 -10.49 -32.93
N ALA A 110 -18.87 -10.02 -31.73
CA ALA A 110 -17.52 -10.19 -31.18
C ALA A 110 -17.15 -11.67 -30.99
N ARG A 111 -18.05 -12.48 -30.41
CA ARG A 111 -17.87 -13.95 -30.30
C ARG A 111 -17.65 -14.61 -31.67
N ILE A 112 -18.42 -14.21 -32.68
CA ILE A 112 -18.30 -14.75 -34.05
C ILE A 112 -16.97 -14.34 -34.70
N SER A 113 -16.62 -13.05 -34.63
CA SER A 113 -15.34 -12.52 -35.13
C SER A 113 -14.15 -13.22 -34.47
N ASN A 114 -14.20 -13.44 -33.15
CA ASN A 114 -13.15 -14.14 -32.44
C ASN A 114 -13.10 -15.64 -32.76
N ALA A 115 -14.23 -16.30 -33.05
CA ALA A 115 -14.24 -17.69 -33.51
C ALA A 115 -13.59 -17.84 -34.89
N ILE A 116 -13.92 -16.94 -35.84
CA ILE A 116 -13.31 -16.90 -37.18
C ILE A 116 -11.80 -16.67 -37.07
N SER A 117 -11.40 -15.68 -36.28
CA SER A 117 -9.99 -15.32 -36.05
C SER A 117 -9.21 -16.44 -35.40
N LEU A 118 -9.78 -17.11 -34.40
CA LEU A 118 -9.14 -18.21 -33.68
C LEU A 118 -9.01 -19.47 -34.55
N GLN A 119 -10.07 -19.85 -35.27
CA GLN A 119 -10.03 -20.95 -36.23
C GLN A 119 -9.01 -20.67 -37.35
N THR A 120 -8.97 -19.44 -37.87
CA THR A 120 -7.99 -19.03 -38.87
C THR A 120 -6.57 -19.14 -38.32
N GLY A 121 -6.30 -18.54 -37.16
CA GLY A 121 -4.96 -18.44 -36.60
C GLY A 121 -4.38 -19.76 -36.10
N LEU A 122 -5.21 -20.66 -35.56
CA LEU A 122 -4.78 -22.02 -35.21
C LEU A 122 -4.47 -22.84 -36.47
N SER A 123 -5.34 -22.80 -37.49
CA SER A 123 -5.10 -23.47 -38.78
C SER A 123 -3.96 -22.87 -39.61
N THR A 124 -3.43 -21.70 -39.26
CA THR A 124 -2.24 -21.10 -39.90
C THR A 124 -1.01 -21.01 -39.00
N GLU A 125 -1.07 -21.53 -37.76
CA GLU A 125 -0.01 -21.44 -36.76
C GLU A 125 0.42 -19.99 -36.40
N THR A 126 -0.42 -18.98 -36.70
CA THR A 126 -0.18 -17.58 -36.33
C THR A 126 -0.64 -17.25 -34.91
N ILE A 127 -1.50 -18.09 -34.32
CA ILE A 127 -1.86 -18.06 -32.90
C ILE A 127 -1.21 -19.27 -32.22
N PRO A 128 -0.28 -19.07 -31.26
CA PRO A 128 0.30 -20.16 -30.49
C PRO A 128 -0.76 -20.85 -29.62
N LEU A 129 -0.84 -22.18 -29.73
CA LEU A 129 -1.86 -23.00 -29.07
C LEU A 129 -1.87 -22.83 -27.54
N ASP A 130 -0.69 -22.86 -26.92
CA ASP A 130 -0.55 -22.79 -25.46
C ASP A 130 -0.84 -21.38 -24.91
N ASP A 131 -0.48 -20.33 -25.66
CA ASP A 131 -0.80 -18.95 -25.30
C ASP A 131 -2.32 -18.70 -25.36
N PHE A 132 -2.98 -19.21 -26.41
CA PHE A 132 -4.45 -19.18 -26.52
C PHE A 132 -5.13 -19.87 -25.32
N ILE A 133 -4.68 -21.08 -24.97
CA ILE A 133 -5.25 -21.84 -23.84
C ILE A 133 -5.00 -21.14 -22.50
N ALA A 134 -3.82 -20.56 -22.30
CA ALA A 134 -3.50 -19.78 -21.11
C ALA A 134 -4.34 -18.49 -21.01
N GLU A 135 -4.60 -17.83 -22.14
CA GLU A 135 -5.43 -16.62 -22.21
C GLU A 135 -6.91 -16.94 -21.89
N ILE A 136 -7.53 -17.91 -22.57
CA ILE A 136 -8.97 -18.21 -22.40
C ILE A 136 -9.31 -18.77 -21.01
N LEU A 137 -8.33 -19.38 -20.31
CA LEU A 137 -8.48 -19.86 -18.94
C LEU A 137 -8.10 -18.81 -17.87
N HIS A 138 -7.70 -17.62 -18.30
CA HIS A 138 -7.24 -16.49 -17.47
C HIS A 138 -6.05 -16.87 -16.55
N MET A 139 -5.09 -17.62 -17.09
CA MET A 139 -3.86 -18.03 -16.38
C MET A 139 -2.86 -16.87 -16.24
N GLY A 140 -2.89 -15.90 -17.15
CA GLY A 140 -1.91 -14.82 -17.25
C GLY A 140 -0.51 -15.36 -17.55
N ASP A 141 0.51 -14.86 -16.86
CA ASP A 141 1.91 -15.29 -17.07
C ASP A 141 2.21 -16.76 -16.71
N VAL A 142 1.26 -17.50 -16.13
CA VAL A 142 1.43 -18.91 -15.73
C VAL A 142 1.26 -19.83 -16.93
N LYS A 143 2.23 -20.70 -17.16
CA LYS A 143 2.23 -21.62 -18.29
C LYS A 143 1.58 -22.96 -17.96
N ILE A 144 1.01 -23.60 -18.98
CA ILE A 144 0.42 -24.95 -18.89
C ILE A 144 1.46 -25.96 -18.37
N ASP A 145 2.71 -25.86 -18.82
CA ASP A 145 3.82 -26.71 -18.37
C ASP A 145 4.21 -26.47 -16.90
N GLU A 146 4.00 -25.26 -16.35
CA GLU A 146 4.23 -24.99 -14.92
C GLU A 146 3.13 -25.67 -14.06
N ILE A 147 1.88 -25.71 -14.54
CA ILE A 147 0.81 -26.49 -13.92
C ILE A 147 1.08 -27.99 -14.08
N ALA A 148 1.55 -28.45 -15.24
CA ALA A 148 1.96 -29.84 -15.47
C ALA A 148 3.09 -30.28 -14.52
N GLY A 149 4.02 -29.37 -14.22
CA GLY A 149 5.17 -29.58 -13.32
C GLY A 149 4.86 -29.65 -11.82
N LEU A 150 3.66 -29.29 -11.36
CA LEU A 150 3.34 -29.21 -9.92
C LEU A 150 3.55 -30.55 -9.18
N ASP A 151 4.40 -30.57 -8.16
CA ASP A 151 4.68 -31.77 -7.36
C ASP A 151 3.68 -31.90 -6.19
N GLU A 152 2.75 -32.85 -6.33
CA GLU A 152 1.75 -33.14 -5.30
C GLU A 152 2.38 -33.58 -3.97
N THR A 153 3.47 -34.35 -4.01
CA THR A 153 4.14 -34.89 -2.82
C THR A 153 4.75 -33.74 -2.01
N LYS A 154 5.35 -32.77 -2.69
CA LYS A 154 5.96 -31.58 -2.05
C LYS A 154 4.92 -30.60 -1.49
N ILE A 155 3.78 -30.44 -2.17
CA ILE A 155 2.66 -29.64 -1.67
C ILE A 155 2.01 -30.33 -0.46
N ASN A 156 1.65 -31.60 -0.59
CA ASN A 156 0.97 -32.36 0.46
C ASN A 156 1.87 -32.62 1.68
N GLY A 157 3.19 -32.77 1.48
CA GLY A 157 4.18 -32.78 2.55
C GLY A 157 4.18 -31.45 3.31
N PHE A 158 4.43 -30.33 2.62
CA PHE A 158 4.45 -29.00 3.22
C PHE A 158 3.18 -28.68 4.02
N ILE A 159 2.00 -28.96 3.47
CA ILE A 159 0.70 -28.74 4.16
C ILE A 159 0.58 -29.62 5.41
N THR A 160 1.13 -30.84 5.39
CA THR A 160 1.12 -31.74 6.55
C THR A 160 2.08 -31.26 7.63
N ASP A 161 3.28 -30.82 7.26
CA ASP A 161 4.31 -30.34 8.19
C ASP A 161 3.91 -29.01 8.84
N LEU A 162 3.35 -28.06 8.06
CA LEU A 162 2.77 -26.83 8.60
C LEU A 162 1.62 -27.13 9.58
N LYS A 163 0.78 -28.13 9.28
CA LYS A 163 -0.33 -28.57 10.14
C LYS A 163 0.12 -29.27 11.42
N ASN A 164 1.31 -29.88 11.41
CA ASN A 164 1.93 -30.43 12.62
C ASN A 164 2.52 -29.30 13.47
N LEU A 165 3.11 -28.29 12.84
CA LEU A 165 3.66 -27.12 13.52
C LEU A 165 2.58 -26.18 14.11
N SER A 166 1.48 -25.92 13.40
CA SER A 166 0.38 -25.10 13.94
C SER A 166 -0.47 -25.80 15.00
N LYS A 167 -0.35 -27.13 15.12
CA LYS A 167 -0.87 -27.90 16.26
C LYS A 167 0.09 -27.96 17.45
N ASN A 168 1.32 -27.50 17.31
CA ASN A 168 2.32 -27.51 18.38
C ASN A 168 2.11 -26.31 19.32
N THR A 169 0.99 -26.34 20.04
CA THR A 169 0.70 -25.40 21.13
C THR A 169 1.80 -25.54 22.18
N PRO A 170 2.61 -24.49 22.43
CA PRO A 170 3.62 -24.55 23.46
C PRO A 170 2.97 -24.69 24.84
N SER A 171 3.69 -25.29 25.78
CA SER A 171 3.37 -25.18 27.19
C SER A 171 3.57 -23.74 27.68
N ASN A 172 3.08 -23.44 28.89
CA ASN A 172 3.33 -22.14 29.52
C ASN A 172 4.84 -21.94 29.70
N GLU A 173 5.55 -22.97 30.18
CA GLU A 173 6.98 -22.90 30.46
C GLU A 173 7.79 -22.67 29.17
N VAL A 174 7.44 -23.32 28.05
CA VAL A 174 8.07 -23.04 26.74
C VAL A 174 7.80 -21.60 26.28
N THR A 175 6.59 -21.09 26.51
CA THR A 175 6.21 -19.72 26.15
C THR A 175 6.95 -18.69 26.99
N ASP A 176 7.14 -18.95 28.28
CA ASP A 176 7.85 -18.09 29.21
C ASP A 176 9.37 -18.12 28.96
N ILE A 177 9.96 -19.27 28.62
CA ILE A 177 11.36 -19.36 28.17
C ILE A 177 11.57 -18.56 26.87
N GLU A 178 10.65 -18.64 25.91
CA GLU A 178 10.71 -17.81 24.70
C GLU A 178 10.62 -16.30 25.03
N ASN A 179 9.68 -15.89 25.89
CA ASN A 179 9.55 -14.50 26.34
C ASN A 179 10.83 -14.03 27.06
N ARG A 180 11.40 -14.89 27.92
CA ARG A 180 12.62 -14.64 28.68
C ARG A 180 13.84 -14.45 27.79
N LEU A 181 13.97 -15.27 26.74
CA LEU A 181 15.04 -15.13 25.75
C LEU A 181 14.93 -13.83 24.96
N ILE A 182 13.71 -13.36 24.66
CA ILE A 182 13.48 -12.02 24.09
C ILE A 182 13.93 -10.93 25.07
N SER A 183 13.56 -11.01 26.35
CA SER A 183 14.01 -10.06 27.38
C SER A 183 15.54 -10.02 27.46
N LEU A 184 16.22 -11.16 27.57
CA LEU A 184 17.69 -11.24 27.61
C LEU A 184 18.34 -10.64 26.35
N GLU A 185 17.82 -10.89 25.15
CA GLU A 185 18.36 -10.31 23.91
C GLU A 185 18.11 -8.80 23.79
N ASN A 186 17.04 -8.28 24.40
CA ASN A 186 16.80 -6.83 24.51
C ASN A 186 17.72 -6.18 25.54
N ILE A 187 17.85 -6.77 26.73
CA ILE A 187 18.73 -6.32 27.81
C ILE A 187 20.18 -6.21 27.34
N LYS A 188 20.64 -7.21 26.58
CA LYS A 188 21.96 -7.25 25.95
C LYS A 188 22.36 -5.92 25.26
N LYS A 189 21.40 -5.26 24.60
CA LYS A 189 21.63 -4.01 23.84
C LYS A 189 21.93 -2.79 24.73
N LYS A 190 21.55 -2.83 26.01
CA LYS A 190 21.92 -1.82 27.02
C LYS A 190 22.95 -2.36 28.04
N ALA A 191 23.25 -3.66 28.06
CA ALA A 191 23.97 -4.34 29.13
C ALA A 191 25.34 -3.70 29.49
N ALA A 192 26.09 -3.24 28.50
CA ALA A 192 27.37 -2.57 28.72
C ALA A 192 27.27 -1.27 29.55
N SER A 193 26.11 -0.60 29.54
CA SER A 193 25.86 0.60 30.35
C SER A 193 25.72 0.30 31.85
N PHE A 194 25.56 -0.96 32.24
CA PHE A 194 25.43 -1.38 33.65
C PHE A 194 26.78 -1.77 34.27
N ASN A 195 27.87 -1.82 33.50
CA ASN A 195 29.23 -2.06 34.03
C ASN A 195 29.59 -1.02 35.09
N ASP A 196 29.32 0.25 34.81
CA ASP A 196 29.59 1.37 35.73
C ASP A 196 28.52 1.51 36.83
N PHE A 197 27.43 0.72 36.82
CA PHE A 197 26.34 0.84 37.80
C PHE A 197 26.86 0.77 39.24
N SER A 198 27.84 -0.10 39.48
CA SER A 198 28.48 -0.29 40.79
C SER A 198 29.06 1.00 41.40
N THR A 199 29.41 2.00 40.59
CA THR A 199 30.01 3.26 41.05
C THR A 199 29.00 4.37 41.33
N PHE A 200 27.70 4.18 41.07
CA PHE A 200 26.66 5.23 41.12
C PHE A 200 27.01 6.43 40.19
N PRO A 201 27.07 6.22 38.86
CA PRO A 201 27.70 7.16 37.93
C PRO A 201 26.89 8.45 37.72
N GLY A 202 27.55 9.61 37.87
CA GLY A 202 26.93 10.93 37.79
C GLY A 202 26.44 11.51 39.12
N LYS A 203 26.76 10.86 40.24
CA LYS A 203 26.33 11.26 41.60
C LYS A 203 27.07 12.51 42.09
N GLU A 204 28.40 12.49 42.05
CA GLU A 204 29.26 13.58 42.51
C GLU A 204 29.05 14.83 41.65
N GLU A 205 28.86 14.67 40.34
CA GLU A 205 28.52 15.74 39.41
C GLU A 205 27.15 16.36 39.75
N PHE A 206 26.12 15.52 39.99
CA PHE A 206 24.79 16.01 40.35
C PHE A 206 24.77 16.71 41.72
N LEU A 207 25.58 16.26 42.69
CA LEU A 207 25.75 16.93 43.97
C LEU A 207 26.51 18.26 43.85
N ALA A 208 27.51 18.34 42.96
CA ALA A 208 28.20 19.59 42.64
C ALA A 208 27.27 20.60 41.96
N ASP A 209 26.47 20.16 40.99
CA ASP A 209 25.41 20.95 40.34
C ASP A 209 24.43 21.53 41.36
N LEU A 210 23.92 20.71 42.29
CA LEU A 210 23.06 21.20 43.38
C LEU A 210 23.77 22.22 44.29
N GLY A 211 25.09 22.08 44.48
CA GLY A 211 25.93 23.06 45.17
C GLY A 211 26.00 24.40 44.43
N ASN A 212 26.16 24.38 43.11
CA ASN A 212 26.24 25.55 42.24
C ASN A 212 24.94 26.39 42.25
N LEU A 213 23.79 25.82 42.65
CA LEU A 213 22.56 26.59 42.89
C LEU A 213 22.68 27.60 44.05
N THR A 214 23.73 27.54 44.88
CA THR A 214 24.02 28.58 45.86
C THR A 214 24.50 29.89 45.21
N ASP A 215 25.16 29.83 44.04
CA ASP A 215 25.64 31.01 43.32
C ASP A 215 24.51 31.94 42.87
N LEU A 216 23.34 31.40 42.53
CA LEU A 216 22.14 32.18 42.21
C LEU A 216 21.73 33.15 43.34
N LYS A 217 21.98 32.78 44.60
CA LYS A 217 21.71 33.65 45.75
C LYS A 217 22.66 34.86 45.80
N THR A 218 23.85 34.74 45.20
CA THR A 218 24.81 35.87 45.05
C THR A 218 24.36 36.86 43.97
N VAL A 219 23.65 36.38 42.94
CA VAL A 219 23.14 37.20 41.84
C VAL A 219 21.81 37.89 42.22
N LYS A 220 21.09 37.40 43.24
CA LYS A 220 19.75 37.93 43.62
C LYS A 220 19.73 39.45 43.75
N THR A 221 20.65 40.04 44.52
CA THR A 221 20.68 41.49 44.74
C THR A 221 20.78 42.26 43.43
N GLY A 222 21.67 41.84 42.52
CA GLY A 222 21.80 42.46 41.20
C GLY A 222 20.54 42.31 40.31
N VAL A 223 19.81 41.19 40.44
CA VAL A 223 18.50 41.01 39.76
C VAL A 223 17.44 41.93 40.37
N THR A 224 17.34 42.00 41.70
CA THR A 224 16.38 42.85 42.42
C THR A 224 16.63 44.34 42.13
N ASP A 225 17.88 44.80 42.24
CA ASP A 225 18.28 46.19 41.96
C ASP A 225 17.96 46.57 40.51
N LEU A 226 18.35 45.73 39.54
CA LEU A 226 18.09 45.95 38.11
C LEU A 226 16.60 45.95 37.78
N LYS A 227 15.82 45.02 38.37
CA LYS A 227 14.36 44.96 38.26
C LYS A 227 13.70 46.23 38.79
N ASP A 228 14.15 46.73 39.93
CA ASP A 228 13.61 47.95 40.54
C ASP A 228 13.99 49.22 39.72
N HIS A 229 15.20 49.27 39.16
CA HIS A 229 15.59 50.33 38.21
C HIS A 229 14.78 50.28 36.89
N VAL A 230 14.57 49.10 36.29
CA VAL A 230 13.75 48.93 35.07
C VAL A 230 12.29 49.29 35.35
N SER A 231 11.76 48.91 36.51
CA SER A 231 10.43 49.32 36.99
C SER A 231 10.32 50.83 37.16
N SER A 232 11.33 51.47 37.78
CA SER A 232 11.39 52.93 37.94
C SER A 232 11.41 53.66 36.59
N LEU A 233 12.26 53.22 35.63
CA LEU A 233 12.30 53.78 34.28
C LEU A 233 10.95 53.65 33.56
N LYS A 234 10.32 52.48 33.62
CA LYS A 234 8.98 52.23 33.04
C LYS A 234 7.91 53.17 33.64
N ASN A 235 7.97 53.42 34.95
CA ASN A 235 7.06 54.33 35.64
C ASN A 235 7.31 55.81 35.29
N GLU A 236 8.57 56.22 35.16
CA GLU A 236 8.92 57.61 34.79
C GLU A 236 8.61 57.91 33.32
N LEU A 237 8.79 56.96 32.40
CA LEU A 237 8.31 57.07 31.00
C LEU A 237 6.78 57.21 30.93
N GLY A 238 6.04 56.42 31.71
CA GLY A 238 4.59 56.56 31.85
C GLY A 238 4.17 57.91 32.46
N SER A 239 4.91 58.40 33.46
CA SER A 239 4.68 59.70 34.09
C SER A 239 4.92 60.86 33.13
N LEU A 240 6.02 60.81 32.37
CA LEU A 240 6.36 61.77 31.32
C LEU A 240 5.23 61.86 30.28
N ARG A 241 4.72 60.73 29.79
CA ARG A 241 3.59 60.70 28.84
C ARG A 241 2.35 61.39 29.40
N GLY A 242 1.98 61.09 30.64
CA GLY A 242 0.85 61.74 31.33
C GLY A 242 1.04 63.25 31.57
N ARG A 243 2.28 63.77 31.51
CA ARG A 243 2.55 65.22 31.49
C ARG A 243 2.50 65.82 30.08
N LEU A 244 2.99 65.10 29.07
CA LEU A 244 2.87 65.49 27.66
C LEU A 244 1.40 65.54 27.19
N GLU A 245 0.54 64.69 27.78
CA GLU A 245 -0.92 64.68 27.58
C GLU A 245 -1.64 65.95 28.05
N ALA A 246 -1.05 66.75 28.94
CA ALA A 246 -1.71 67.91 29.54
C ALA A 246 -1.65 69.21 28.70
N ASN A 247 -1.13 69.16 27.46
CA ASN A 247 -0.61 70.26 26.64
C ASN A 247 0.59 70.97 27.31
N VAL A 248 1.73 71.05 26.61
CA VAL A 248 2.91 71.76 27.13
C VAL A 248 2.87 73.23 26.76
N ASP A 249 2.99 74.10 27.78
CA ASP A 249 3.06 75.56 27.66
C ASP A 249 4.14 76.15 28.59
N ASP A 250 4.34 77.46 28.52
CA ASP A 250 5.34 78.19 29.33
C ASP A 250 5.16 78.03 30.85
N LYS A 251 4.01 77.52 31.32
CA LYS A 251 3.69 77.36 32.75
C LYS A 251 4.04 75.98 33.28
N ASN A 252 4.03 74.94 32.43
CA ASN A 252 4.33 73.56 32.84
C ASN A 252 5.64 72.99 32.27
N ILE A 253 6.32 73.69 31.34
CA ILE A 253 7.61 73.26 30.78
C ILE A 253 8.65 72.86 31.84
N ASN A 254 8.70 73.54 33.00
CA ASN A 254 9.64 73.23 34.08
C ASN A 254 9.41 71.85 34.72
N ASP A 255 8.16 71.38 34.78
CA ASP A 255 7.79 70.05 35.29
C ASP A 255 8.13 68.96 34.25
N VAL A 256 7.95 69.25 32.96
CA VAL A 256 8.39 68.38 31.85
C VAL A 256 9.91 68.25 31.84
N VAL A 257 10.65 69.36 31.87
CA VAL A 257 12.13 69.38 31.92
C VAL A 257 12.67 68.62 33.14
N MET A 258 11.99 68.72 34.30
CA MET A 258 12.32 67.89 35.46
C MET A 258 12.14 66.40 35.19
N ARG A 259 11.01 65.98 34.60
CA ARG A 259 10.72 64.57 34.29
C ARG A 259 11.65 63.98 33.23
N LEU A 260 11.98 64.75 32.20
CA LEU A 260 12.98 64.38 31.19
C LEU A 260 14.34 64.08 31.84
N ASN A 261 14.78 64.92 32.79
CA ASN A 261 16.00 64.68 33.55
C ASN A 261 15.91 63.45 34.46
N THR A 262 14.75 63.17 35.08
CA THR A 262 14.54 61.93 35.83
C THR A 262 14.61 60.68 34.95
N VAL A 263 14.04 60.72 33.74
CA VAL A 263 14.16 59.64 32.75
C VAL A 263 15.62 59.43 32.32
N PHE A 264 16.36 60.49 32.04
CA PHE A 264 17.80 60.42 31.75
C PHE A 264 18.59 59.68 32.85
N LEU A 265 18.35 60.01 34.12
CA LEU A 265 18.98 59.35 35.25
C LEU A 265 18.58 57.88 35.37
N ALA A 266 17.28 57.57 35.24
CA ALA A 266 16.77 56.21 35.32
C ALA A 266 17.31 55.29 34.20
N ILE A 267 17.51 55.81 32.99
CA ILE A 267 18.20 55.08 31.90
C ILE A 267 19.66 54.80 32.29
N GLY A 268 20.36 55.78 32.88
CA GLY A 268 21.73 55.63 33.37
C GLY A 268 21.88 54.56 34.47
N ASP A 269 20.93 54.49 35.40
CA ASP A 269 20.92 53.47 36.45
C ASP A 269 20.61 52.06 35.90
N VAL A 270 19.64 51.92 34.98
CA VAL A 270 19.38 50.64 34.28
C VAL A 270 20.62 50.16 33.54
N GLU A 271 21.33 51.03 32.81
CA GLU A 271 22.55 50.67 32.09
C GLU A 271 23.66 50.18 33.03
N LYS A 272 23.85 50.88 34.15
CA LYS A 272 24.85 50.55 35.17
C LYS A 272 24.55 49.21 35.86
N ALA A 273 23.28 48.97 36.18
CA ALA A 273 22.85 47.71 36.79
C ALA A 273 22.93 46.54 35.79
N ALA A 274 22.53 46.74 34.52
CA ALA A 274 22.62 45.73 33.46
C ALA A 274 24.08 45.32 33.18
N LYS A 275 25.03 46.27 33.18
CA LYS A 275 26.48 46.01 33.10
C LYS A 275 27.05 45.21 34.28
N SER A 276 26.32 45.16 35.39
CA SER A 276 26.75 44.52 36.65
C SER A 276 26.11 43.15 36.88
N LEU A 277 25.26 42.68 35.96
CA LEU A 277 24.56 41.40 36.10
C LEU A 277 25.45 40.21 35.69
N ASP A 278 25.57 39.23 36.59
CA ASP A 278 26.33 37.99 36.37
C ASP A 278 25.55 37.00 35.48
N LEU A 279 25.61 37.24 34.17
CA LEU A 279 24.94 36.43 33.14
C LEU A 279 25.50 35.01 33.04
N ASP A 280 26.78 34.80 33.34
CA ASP A 280 27.41 33.49 33.26
C ASP A 280 26.81 32.54 34.31
N LYS A 281 26.63 32.98 35.56
CA LYS A 281 25.90 32.20 36.59
C LYS A 281 24.46 31.88 36.17
N LEU A 282 23.73 32.86 35.65
CA LEU A 282 22.36 32.65 35.15
C LEU A 282 22.31 31.67 33.97
N GLY A 283 23.35 31.66 33.13
CA GLY A 283 23.52 30.73 32.02
C GLY A 283 23.86 29.30 32.44
N MET A 284 24.78 29.13 33.39
CA MET A 284 25.23 27.81 33.88
C MET A 284 24.09 27.02 34.52
N VAL A 285 23.34 27.64 35.43
CA VAL A 285 22.33 26.95 36.24
C VAL A 285 21.10 26.46 35.46
N ARG A 286 20.83 27.03 34.27
CA ARG A 286 19.73 26.57 33.40
C ARG A 286 19.91 25.13 32.89
N ASN A 287 21.14 24.60 32.96
CA ASN A 287 21.48 23.24 32.54
C ASN A 287 21.53 22.23 33.71
N ILE A 288 21.41 22.69 34.96
CA ILE A 288 21.43 21.83 36.15
C ILE A 288 20.25 20.86 36.13
N GLY A 289 20.53 19.59 36.42
CA GLY A 289 19.53 18.52 36.36
C GLY A 289 19.13 18.12 34.94
N GLU A 290 19.86 18.54 33.89
CA GLU A 290 19.56 18.04 32.55
C GLU A 290 19.82 16.54 32.40
N LYS A 291 20.85 15.98 33.05
CA LYS A 291 21.15 14.53 33.08
C LYS A 291 21.87 14.04 34.37
N PRO A 292 21.15 13.74 35.47
CA PRO A 292 21.64 12.78 36.46
C PRO A 292 21.60 11.37 35.86
N THR A 293 22.70 10.91 35.25
CA THR A 293 22.78 9.68 34.45
C THR A 293 22.36 8.41 35.20
N PHE A 294 22.50 8.39 36.52
CA PHE A 294 22.06 7.29 37.36
C PHE A 294 20.53 7.10 37.41
N ILE A 295 19.71 8.14 37.20
CA ILE A 295 18.24 8.00 37.28
C ILE A 295 17.73 7.14 36.12
N ASP A 296 18.10 7.50 34.87
CA ASP A 296 17.75 6.71 33.68
C ASP A 296 18.29 5.28 33.78
N LEU A 297 19.48 5.10 34.37
CA LEU A 297 20.12 3.80 34.57
C LEU A 297 19.41 2.93 35.62
N PHE A 298 18.99 3.50 36.75
CA PHE A 298 18.30 2.78 37.83
C PHE A 298 16.86 2.42 37.44
N LEU A 299 16.17 3.30 36.71
CA LEU A 299 14.86 2.99 36.12
C LEU A 299 14.96 1.86 35.09
N ALA A 300 15.98 1.87 34.24
CA ALA A 300 16.23 0.78 33.28
C ALA A 300 16.65 -0.54 33.96
N GLU A 301 17.39 -0.51 35.07
CA GLU A 301 17.67 -1.69 35.88
C GLU A 301 16.38 -2.27 36.48
N ASN A 302 15.50 -1.44 37.06
CA ASN A 302 14.21 -1.94 37.56
C ASN A 302 13.33 -2.52 36.45
N GLU A 303 13.20 -1.84 35.30
CA GLU A 303 12.46 -2.32 34.11
C GLU A 303 12.94 -3.74 33.72
N PHE A 304 14.25 -3.95 33.72
CA PHE A 304 14.87 -5.23 33.39
C PHE A 304 14.76 -6.26 34.53
N ARG A 305 14.86 -5.86 35.80
CA ARG A 305 14.65 -6.71 36.98
C ARG A 305 13.22 -7.26 37.03
N ASP A 306 12.23 -6.44 36.68
CA ASP A 306 10.83 -6.87 36.58
C ASP A 306 10.61 -7.83 35.40
N GLN A 307 11.30 -7.63 34.26
CA GLN A 307 11.31 -8.57 33.12
C GLN A 307 12.08 -9.88 33.38
N LEU A 308 12.78 -10.01 34.51
CA LEU A 308 13.71 -11.11 34.83
C LEU A 308 13.33 -11.94 36.08
N LYS A 309 12.09 -11.86 36.59
CA LYS A 309 11.68 -12.73 37.72
C LYS A 309 11.55 -14.21 37.33
N ASP A 310 11.74 -15.09 38.30
CA ASP A 310 11.41 -16.53 38.31
C ASP A 310 11.65 -17.33 37.00
N PRO A 311 12.90 -17.68 36.67
CA PRO A 311 13.24 -18.44 35.46
C PRO A 311 13.05 -19.96 35.60
N ASP A 312 11.91 -20.51 35.18
CA ASP A 312 11.82 -21.95 34.88
C ASP A 312 12.43 -22.24 33.49
N TYR A 313 13.52 -23.01 33.47
CA TYR A 313 14.17 -23.48 32.24
C TYR A 313 14.06 -25.01 32.03
N THR A 314 13.17 -25.71 32.75
CA THR A 314 13.03 -27.18 32.68
C THR A 314 12.71 -27.68 31.27
N GLN A 315 11.96 -26.92 30.47
CA GLN A 315 11.59 -27.23 29.08
C GLN A 315 12.44 -26.48 28.03
N ALA A 316 13.62 -25.95 28.40
CA ALA A 316 14.48 -25.19 27.48
C ALA A 316 14.93 -26.03 26.26
N ASP A 317 15.12 -27.33 26.43
CA ASP A 317 15.45 -28.24 25.33
C ASP A 317 14.35 -28.32 24.27
N ASP A 318 13.08 -28.09 24.62
CA ASP A 318 11.98 -28.06 23.67
C ASP A 318 11.93 -26.73 22.88
N VAL A 319 12.39 -25.62 23.46
CA VAL A 319 12.66 -24.37 22.70
C VAL A 319 13.77 -24.60 21.67
N TRP A 320 14.85 -25.31 22.04
CA TRP A 320 15.93 -25.65 21.09
C TRP A 320 15.40 -26.54 19.96
N LYS A 321 14.65 -27.59 20.28
CA LYS A 321 14.01 -28.48 19.27
C LYS A 321 13.06 -27.71 18.35
N ASN A 322 12.29 -26.75 18.88
CA ASN A 322 11.39 -25.92 18.09
C ASN A 322 12.16 -25.03 17.09
N PHE A 323 13.28 -24.42 17.49
CA PHE A 323 14.13 -23.63 16.58
C PHE A 323 14.72 -24.51 15.47
N GLU A 324 15.32 -25.65 15.83
CA GLU A 324 15.88 -26.62 14.86
C GLU A 324 14.79 -27.14 13.89
N SER A 325 13.57 -27.36 14.38
CA SER A 325 12.42 -27.77 13.56
C SER A 325 12.02 -26.69 12.56
N VAL A 326 12.05 -25.41 12.93
CA VAL A 326 11.79 -24.29 12.01
C VAL A 326 12.92 -24.14 10.98
N TYR A 327 14.20 -24.31 11.34
CA TYR A 327 15.30 -24.33 10.36
C TYR A 327 15.18 -25.52 9.38
N ALA A 328 14.86 -26.71 9.87
CA ALA A 328 14.66 -27.90 9.05
C ALA A 328 13.47 -27.74 8.08
N PHE A 329 12.32 -27.27 8.60
CA PHE A 329 11.12 -27.05 7.79
C PHE A 329 11.30 -25.91 6.79
N ALA A 330 11.99 -24.82 7.15
CA ALA A 330 12.33 -23.75 6.23
C ALA A 330 13.20 -24.27 5.07
N LYS A 331 14.24 -25.06 5.37
CA LYS A 331 15.07 -25.71 4.34
C LYS A 331 14.23 -26.59 3.42
N GLN A 332 13.37 -27.45 3.96
CA GLN A 332 12.48 -28.33 3.19
C GLN A 332 11.50 -27.53 2.31
N SER A 333 10.94 -26.43 2.83
CA SER A 333 9.97 -25.60 2.11
C SER A 333 10.52 -24.96 0.84
N THR A 334 11.84 -24.76 0.73
CA THR A 334 12.48 -24.23 -0.48
C THR A 334 12.24 -25.11 -1.71
N GLU A 335 12.11 -26.43 -1.52
CA GLU A 335 11.79 -27.37 -2.60
C GLU A 335 10.35 -27.26 -3.12
N SER A 336 9.44 -26.75 -2.29
CA SER A 336 8.04 -26.56 -2.64
C SER A 336 7.75 -25.14 -3.17
N TYR A 337 8.63 -24.17 -2.91
CA TYR A 337 8.42 -22.73 -3.16
C TYR A 337 7.88 -22.41 -4.57
N SER A 338 8.50 -22.95 -5.62
CA SER A 338 8.07 -22.72 -7.00
C SER A 338 6.63 -23.19 -7.28
N ASN A 339 6.25 -24.36 -6.75
CA ASN A 339 4.90 -24.90 -6.91
C ASN A 339 3.84 -23.96 -6.31
N PHE A 340 4.12 -23.43 -5.13
CA PHE A 340 3.21 -22.52 -4.43
C PHE A 340 3.17 -21.13 -5.08
N GLU A 341 4.28 -20.58 -5.56
CA GLU A 341 4.26 -19.34 -6.36
C GLU A 341 3.50 -19.50 -7.69
N THR A 342 3.63 -20.64 -8.38
CA THR A 342 2.83 -20.95 -9.59
C THR A 342 1.33 -20.95 -9.27
N ILE A 343 0.92 -21.64 -8.21
CA ILE A 343 -0.49 -21.69 -7.77
C ILE A 343 -0.99 -20.29 -7.35
N LYS A 344 -0.23 -19.58 -6.53
CA LYS A 344 -0.51 -18.20 -6.11
C LYS A 344 -0.69 -17.26 -7.30
N LYS A 345 0.17 -17.33 -8.32
CA LYS A 345 0.02 -16.55 -9.57
C LYS A 345 -1.27 -16.90 -10.32
N LEU A 346 -1.56 -18.19 -10.52
CA LEU A 346 -2.79 -18.65 -11.19
C LEU A 346 -4.03 -18.11 -10.47
N ILE A 347 -4.07 -18.28 -9.14
CA ILE A 347 -5.18 -17.83 -8.30
C ILE A 347 -5.28 -16.30 -8.26
N ALA A 348 -4.16 -15.58 -8.20
CA ALA A 348 -4.16 -14.12 -8.30
C ALA A 348 -4.68 -13.63 -9.67
N ASN A 349 -4.32 -14.29 -10.77
CA ASN A 349 -4.80 -13.95 -12.10
C ASN A 349 -6.29 -14.28 -12.30
N ARG A 350 -6.79 -15.42 -11.80
CA ARG A 350 -8.23 -15.72 -11.81
C ARG A 350 -9.05 -14.83 -10.87
N ARG A 351 -8.44 -14.30 -9.79
CA ARG A 351 -9.04 -13.28 -8.91
C ARG A 351 -9.03 -11.86 -9.51
N LYS A 352 -8.27 -11.61 -10.58
CA LYS A 352 -8.40 -10.38 -11.39
C LYS A 352 -9.62 -10.53 -12.28
N GLN A 353 -10.75 -9.99 -11.82
CA GLN A 353 -11.95 -9.84 -12.64
C GLN A 353 -11.76 -8.77 -13.74
N HIS A 354 -10.81 -7.85 -13.54
CA HIS A 354 -10.54 -6.68 -14.38
C HIS A 354 -9.06 -6.60 -14.74
N GLY A 355 -8.74 -5.94 -15.86
CA GLY A 355 -7.35 -5.77 -16.30
C GLY A 355 -6.68 -7.08 -16.76
N GLN A 356 -7.48 -8.07 -17.16
CA GLN A 356 -7.00 -9.23 -17.91
C GLN A 356 -6.47 -8.76 -19.28
N THR A 357 -5.34 -9.30 -19.70
CA THR A 357 -4.72 -8.99 -20.99
C THR A 357 -5.23 -9.96 -22.04
N PHE A 358 -6.00 -9.46 -23.00
CA PHE A 358 -6.43 -10.22 -24.16
C PHE A 358 -5.56 -9.88 -25.37
N LEU A 359 -5.28 -10.88 -26.20
CA LEU A 359 -4.62 -10.75 -27.51
C LEU A 359 -5.34 -11.63 -28.54
N TYR A 360 -5.70 -12.86 -28.17
CA TYR A 360 -6.34 -13.85 -29.04
C TYR A 360 -7.83 -14.10 -28.74
N THR A 361 -8.34 -13.68 -27.57
CA THR A 361 -9.64 -14.11 -27.03
C THR A 361 -10.51 -12.96 -26.53
N ALA A 362 -10.26 -11.73 -26.98
CA ALA A 362 -10.99 -10.52 -26.56
C ALA A 362 -12.52 -10.58 -26.79
N GLY A 363 -13.02 -11.43 -27.69
CA GLY A 363 -14.44 -11.72 -27.89
C GLY A 363 -15.02 -12.85 -27.02
N PHE A 364 -14.20 -13.48 -26.18
CA PHE A 364 -14.54 -14.56 -25.24
C PHE A 364 -14.12 -14.27 -23.77
N PRO A 365 -14.37 -13.06 -23.20
CA PRO A 365 -13.92 -12.70 -21.85
C PRO A 365 -14.52 -13.52 -20.70
N HIS A 366 -15.47 -14.43 -20.97
CA HIS A 366 -16.00 -15.39 -20.00
C HIS A 366 -15.58 -16.84 -20.32
N GLY A 367 -14.47 -17.03 -21.03
CA GLY A 367 -13.87 -18.33 -21.31
C GLY A 367 -14.83 -19.30 -21.99
N SER A 368 -14.96 -20.52 -21.43
CA SER A 368 -15.84 -21.57 -21.97
C SER A 368 -17.31 -21.15 -22.06
N SER A 369 -17.77 -20.20 -21.23
CA SER A 369 -19.15 -19.70 -21.22
C SER A 369 -19.49 -18.94 -22.50
N ASP A 370 -18.55 -18.21 -23.09
CA ASP A 370 -18.77 -17.50 -24.35
C ASP A 370 -18.68 -18.42 -25.56
N LEU A 371 -17.83 -19.46 -25.53
CA LEU A 371 -17.82 -20.52 -26.55
C LEU A 371 -19.14 -21.32 -26.55
N LYS A 372 -19.67 -21.71 -25.38
CA LYS A 372 -21.01 -22.32 -25.22
C LYS A 372 -22.14 -21.45 -25.80
N ARG A 373 -21.94 -20.14 -25.93
CA ARG A 373 -22.90 -19.20 -26.52
C ARG A 373 -22.74 -19.02 -28.04
N LEU A 374 -21.65 -19.47 -28.66
CA LEU A 374 -21.31 -19.19 -30.07
C LEU A 374 -22.37 -19.67 -31.07
N ARG A 375 -22.85 -20.91 -30.96
CA ARG A 375 -23.93 -21.47 -31.80
C ARG A 375 -25.25 -20.70 -31.66
N ARG A 376 -25.50 -20.11 -30.48
CA ARG A 376 -26.65 -19.23 -30.21
C ARG A 376 -26.42 -17.84 -30.83
N ALA A 377 -25.23 -17.26 -30.70
CA ALA A 377 -24.85 -15.98 -31.29
C ALA A 377 -25.08 -15.96 -32.81
N VAL A 378 -24.56 -16.97 -33.52
CA VAL A 378 -24.77 -17.18 -34.96
C VAL A 378 -26.26 -17.31 -35.35
N SER A 379 -27.12 -17.70 -34.40
CA SER A 379 -28.56 -17.86 -34.63
C SER A 379 -29.38 -16.56 -34.47
N ARG A 380 -28.83 -15.49 -33.88
CA ARG A 380 -29.62 -14.30 -33.50
C ARG A 380 -30.10 -13.53 -34.73
N ASP A 381 -31.33 -13.02 -34.65
CA ASP A 381 -31.96 -12.21 -35.70
C ASP A 381 -31.14 -10.98 -36.07
N PHE A 382 -30.35 -10.42 -35.14
CA PHE A 382 -29.40 -9.37 -35.48
C PHE A 382 -28.40 -9.84 -36.54
N ILE A 383 -27.64 -10.90 -36.26
CA ILE A 383 -26.66 -11.47 -37.19
C ILE A 383 -27.32 -11.85 -38.52
N LYS A 384 -28.45 -12.59 -38.46
CA LYS A 384 -29.18 -13.03 -39.66
C LYS A 384 -29.65 -11.90 -40.57
N ASN A 385 -30.16 -10.80 -40.02
CA ASN A 385 -30.76 -9.72 -40.81
C ASN A 385 -29.72 -8.72 -41.39
N HIS A 386 -28.48 -8.72 -40.90
CA HIS A 386 -27.41 -7.86 -41.45
C HIS A 386 -26.56 -8.60 -42.52
N ILE A 387 -26.82 -9.89 -42.76
CA ILE A 387 -26.06 -10.73 -43.71
C ILE A 387 -26.97 -11.16 -44.87
N THR A 388 -26.53 -10.91 -46.11
CA THR A 388 -27.22 -11.41 -47.31
C THR A 388 -27.24 -12.95 -47.30
N ASN A 389 -28.40 -13.58 -47.58
CA ASN A 389 -28.60 -15.03 -47.40
C ASN A 389 -28.34 -15.52 -45.96
N GLY A 390 -28.56 -14.68 -44.95
CA GLY A 390 -28.21 -14.92 -43.55
C GLY A 390 -28.62 -16.27 -42.96
N GLU A 391 -29.75 -16.87 -43.35
CA GLU A 391 -30.13 -18.21 -42.86
C GLU A 391 -29.16 -19.31 -43.35
N ILE A 392 -28.66 -19.21 -44.58
CA ILE A 392 -27.68 -20.14 -45.16
C ILE A 392 -26.32 -19.94 -44.48
N ILE A 393 -25.91 -18.69 -44.27
CA ILE A 393 -24.64 -18.36 -43.61
C ILE A 393 -24.66 -18.73 -42.12
N SER A 394 -25.76 -18.49 -41.42
CA SER A 394 -25.97 -18.95 -40.04
C SER A 394 -26.03 -20.46 -39.92
N LYS A 395 -26.38 -21.21 -40.98
CA LYS A 395 -26.20 -22.67 -41.00
C LYS A 395 -24.74 -23.05 -41.23
N SER A 396 -24.10 -22.45 -42.23
CA SER A 396 -22.70 -22.70 -42.59
C SER A 396 -21.74 -22.42 -41.43
N LEU A 397 -21.87 -21.28 -40.74
CA LEU A 397 -21.07 -20.96 -39.57
C LEU A 397 -21.32 -21.91 -38.38
N LYS A 398 -22.51 -22.52 -38.25
CA LYS A 398 -22.73 -23.54 -37.20
C LYS A 398 -21.95 -24.82 -37.48
N ASN A 399 -21.93 -25.25 -38.74
CA ASN A 399 -21.08 -26.38 -39.16
C ASN A 399 -19.60 -26.04 -38.96
N ALA A 400 -19.17 -24.83 -39.32
CA ALA A 400 -17.80 -24.38 -39.14
C ALA A 400 -17.37 -24.29 -37.66
N PHE A 401 -18.30 -24.02 -36.75
CA PHE A 401 -18.02 -23.90 -35.31
C PHE A 401 -18.37 -25.14 -34.48
N GLU A 402 -18.77 -26.26 -35.09
CA GLU A 402 -19.25 -27.46 -34.37
C GLU A 402 -18.19 -27.98 -33.37
N ASN A 403 -16.93 -28.05 -33.79
CA ASN A 403 -15.81 -28.50 -32.94
C ASN A 403 -15.47 -27.56 -31.75
N PHE A 404 -16.03 -26.35 -31.70
CA PHE A 404 -15.87 -25.48 -30.52
C PHE A 404 -16.78 -25.90 -29.35
N GLU A 405 -17.80 -26.74 -29.58
CA GLU A 405 -18.64 -27.26 -28.49
C GLU A 405 -17.85 -28.18 -27.57
N ASP A 406 -17.08 -29.13 -28.13
CA ASP A 406 -16.17 -30.02 -27.39
C ASP A 406 -15.13 -29.22 -26.59
N LEU A 407 -14.48 -28.24 -27.23
CA LEU A 407 -13.49 -27.39 -26.57
C LEU A 407 -14.10 -26.61 -25.41
N ALA A 408 -15.33 -26.14 -25.54
CA ALA A 408 -16.02 -25.44 -24.47
C ALA A 408 -16.45 -26.37 -23.32
N GLU A 409 -16.73 -27.64 -23.59
CA GLU A 409 -16.92 -28.65 -22.53
C GLU A 409 -15.61 -28.88 -21.77
N ASP A 410 -14.50 -29.11 -22.47
CA ASP A 410 -13.20 -29.39 -21.86
C ASP A 410 -12.61 -28.20 -21.08
N LEU A 411 -12.74 -26.96 -21.61
CA LEU A 411 -12.36 -25.75 -20.88
C LEU A 411 -13.19 -25.58 -19.60
N GLY A 412 -14.49 -25.89 -19.66
CA GLY A 412 -15.36 -25.89 -18.47
C GLY A 412 -14.87 -26.83 -17.37
N LYS A 413 -14.40 -28.04 -17.73
CA LYS A 413 -13.81 -29.01 -16.78
C LYS A 413 -12.53 -28.52 -16.11
N VAL A 414 -11.86 -27.50 -16.64
CA VAL A 414 -10.72 -26.83 -15.99
C VAL A 414 -11.22 -25.67 -15.12
N GLU A 415 -12.09 -24.82 -15.68
CA GLU A 415 -12.68 -23.67 -14.98
C GLU A 415 -13.39 -24.07 -13.68
N ASP A 416 -14.28 -25.07 -13.73
CA ASP A 416 -15.05 -25.58 -12.58
C ASP A 416 -14.15 -26.06 -11.43
N VAL A 417 -13.02 -26.69 -11.78
CA VAL A 417 -12.04 -27.23 -10.82
C VAL A 417 -11.20 -26.13 -10.18
N TRP A 418 -10.99 -25.00 -10.87
CA TRP A 418 -10.25 -23.84 -10.36
C TRP A 418 -11.12 -22.80 -9.65
N GLU A 419 -12.44 -22.85 -9.79
CA GLU A 419 -13.36 -21.83 -9.28
C GLU A 419 -13.40 -21.75 -7.74
N ASN A 420 -13.42 -22.89 -7.04
CA ASN A 420 -13.36 -22.91 -5.58
C ASN A 420 -11.99 -22.50 -5.03
N PRO A 421 -10.85 -23.04 -5.52
CA PRO A 421 -9.51 -22.53 -5.18
C PRO A 421 -9.35 -21.03 -5.40
N SER A 422 -9.93 -20.48 -6.48
CA SER A 422 -9.87 -19.03 -6.78
C SER A 422 -10.48 -18.16 -5.67
N LYS A 423 -11.40 -18.69 -4.87
CA LYS A 423 -12.08 -17.99 -3.77
C LYS A 423 -11.56 -18.38 -2.38
N SER A 424 -10.65 -19.35 -2.28
CA SER A 424 -10.20 -19.91 -1.00
C SER A 424 -9.12 -19.04 -0.34
N LYS A 425 -9.42 -18.51 0.86
CA LYS A 425 -8.44 -17.77 1.70
C LYS A 425 -7.26 -18.64 2.14
N SER A 426 -7.42 -19.97 2.16
CA SER A 426 -6.40 -20.90 2.66
C SER A 426 -5.14 -20.98 1.80
N ILE A 427 -5.25 -20.61 0.52
CA ILE A 427 -4.10 -20.48 -0.38
C ILE A 427 -3.24 -19.28 0.02
N ASP A 428 -3.85 -18.20 0.52
CA ASP A 428 -3.14 -17.03 1.04
C ASP A 428 -2.47 -17.32 2.38
N GLU A 429 -3.16 -18.05 3.29
CA GLU A 429 -2.60 -18.51 4.57
C GLU A 429 -1.31 -19.33 4.37
N ILE A 430 -1.34 -20.31 3.46
CA ILE A 430 -0.17 -21.12 3.08
C ILE A 430 0.92 -20.27 2.40
N THR A 431 0.55 -19.37 1.50
CA THR A 431 1.50 -18.48 0.83
C THR A 431 2.24 -17.59 1.84
N ASN A 432 1.54 -17.12 2.86
CA ASN A 432 2.14 -16.34 3.95
C ASN A 432 3.08 -17.19 4.81
N ALA A 433 2.71 -18.42 5.17
CA ALA A 433 3.60 -19.34 5.89
C ALA A 433 4.91 -19.63 5.12
N ILE A 434 4.83 -19.78 3.80
CA ILE A 434 5.99 -19.97 2.92
C ILE A 434 6.87 -18.71 2.88
N SER A 435 6.25 -17.52 2.83
CA SER A 435 6.96 -16.24 2.92
C SER A 435 7.70 -16.11 4.26
N LEU A 436 7.06 -16.48 5.38
CA LEU A 436 7.68 -16.53 6.72
C LEU A 436 8.88 -17.48 6.76
N LEU A 437 8.74 -18.69 6.22
CA LEU A 437 9.82 -19.68 6.15
C LEU A 437 10.98 -19.24 5.25
N SER A 438 10.70 -18.52 4.15
CA SER A 438 11.76 -17.97 3.30
C SER A 438 12.66 -16.99 4.07
N ARG A 439 12.09 -16.20 4.99
CA ARG A 439 12.82 -15.26 5.85
C ARG A 439 13.76 -15.97 6.83
N VAL A 440 13.49 -17.22 7.23
CA VAL A 440 14.35 -17.99 8.16
C VAL A 440 15.76 -18.15 7.60
N SER A 441 15.93 -18.26 6.28
CA SER A 441 17.25 -18.32 5.62
C SER A 441 18.14 -17.09 5.88
N SER A 442 17.54 -15.96 6.28
CA SER A 442 18.23 -14.72 6.64
C SER A 442 18.48 -14.54 8.15
N ILE A 443 18.03 -15.48 8.99
CA ILE A 443 18.21 -15.46 10.44
C ILE A 443 19.48 -16.27 10.78
N PRO A 444 20.54 -15.66 11.34
CA PRO A 444 21.70 -16.40 11.84
C PRO A 444 21.32 -17.43 12.91
N HIS A 445 22.05 -18.55 12.97
CA HIS A 445 21.65 -19.72 13.76
C HIS A 445 21.38 -19.40 15.24
N ALA A 446 20.10 -19.33 15.59
CA ALA A 446 19.65 -18.72 16.84
C ALA A 446 19.89 -19.58 18.09
N VAL A 447 20.03 -20.89 17.94
CA VAL A 447 20.13 -21.85 19.06
C VAL A 447 21.36 -21.57 19.93
N ASP A 448 22.51 -21.29 19.31
CA ASP A 448 23.76 -21.06 20.03
C ASP A 448 23.75 -19.72 20.78
N LEU A 449 23.14 -18.68 20.19
CA LEU A 449 22.93 -17.42 20.90
C LEU A 449 21.93 -17.57 22.06
N ALA A 450 20.83 -18.29 21.86
CA ALA A 450 19.85 -18.51 22.93
C ALA A 450 20.45 -19.27 24.12
N LYS A 451 21.31 -20.27 23.85
CA LYS A 451 22.09 -20.97 24.88
C LYS A 451 23.08 -20.04 25.59
N LYS A 452 23.76 -19.13 24.88
CA LYS A 452 24.63 -18.10 25.50
C LYS A 452 23.84 -17.13 26.39
N LEU A 453 22.68 -16.64 25.93
CA LEU A 453 21.81 -15.75 26.69
C LEU A 453 21.37 -16.40 28.01
N LYS A 454 20.90 -17.66 27.95
CA LYS A 454 20.59 -18.46 29.15
C LYS A 454 21.82 -18.63 30.05
N ALA A 455 22.97 -19.03 29.49
CA ALA A 455 24.19 -19.28 30.28
C ALA A 455 24.72 -18.05 31.02
N CYS A 456 24.47 -16.83 30.53
CA CYS A 456 24.78 -15.60 31.28
C CYS A 456 23.88 -15.39 32.51
N GLN A 457 22.70 -16.01 32.54
CA GLN A 457 21.68 -15.85 33.57
C GLN A 457 21.60 -17.07 34.52
N ASP A 458 22.20 -18.20 34.14
CA ASP A 458 22.32 -19.41 34.98
C ASP A 458 23.01 -19.22 36.34
N PRO A 459 23.94 -18.26 36.53
CA PRO A 459 24.49 -17.96 37.87
C PRO A 459 23.60 -17.10 38.78
N VAL A 460 22.42 -16.64 38.31
CA VAL A 460 21.58 -15.68 39.05
C VAL A 460 20.60 -16.44 39.97
N ASP A 461 21.09 -16.81 41.15
CA ASP A 461 20.33 -17.55 42.17
C ASP A 461 19.16 -16.73 42.76
N ASP A 462 19.36 -15.42 42.96
CA ASP A 462 18.39 -14.47 43.52
C ASP A 462 18.40 -13.13 42.75
N TYR A 463 17.27 -12.40 42.78
CA TYR A 463 17.12 -11.06 42.21
C TYR A 463 16.94 -9.99 43.32
N PRO A 464 17.35 -8.73 43.11
CA PRO A 464 17.20 -7.67 44.11
C PRO A 464 15.74 -7.43 44.55
N VAL A 465 15.50 -7.53 45.86
CA VAL A 465 14.19 -7.23 46.47
C VAL A 465 14.23 -5.82 47.07
N THR A 466 13.96 -4.82 46.22
CA THR A 466 13.90 -3.41 46.60
C THR A 466 12.86 -2.65 45.77
N ASP A 467 12.32 -1.59 46.36
CA ASP A 467 11.30 -0.69 45.79
C ASP A 467 11.96 0.48 45.06
N ILE A 468 11.61 0.70 43.78
CA ILE A 468 12.14 1.76 42.92
C ILE A 468 11.62 3.16 43.29
N LYS A 469 10.55 3.26 44.09
CA LYS A 469 9.88 4.50 44.50
C LYS A 469 10.80 5.64 44.98
N PRO A 470 11.93 5.43 45.69
CA PRO A 470 12.87 6.51 46.02
C PRO A 470 13.53 7.17 44.79
N VAL A 471 13.72 6.40 43.72
CA VAL A 471 14.26 6.90 42.43
C VAL A 471 13.18 7.67 41.68
N ASP A 472 11.93 7.19 41.68
CA ASP A 472 10.79 7.91 41.08
C ASP A 472 10.52 9.25 41.79
N GLU A 473 10.50 9.25 43.13
CA GLU A 473 10.34 10.47 43.93
C GLU A 473 11.47 11.47 43.63
N LEU A 474 12.72 11.00 43.53
CA LEU A 474 13.85 11.83 43.12
C LEU A 474 13.69 12.35 41.68
N ASN A 475 13.27 11.50 40.73
CA ASN A 475 13.08 11.85 39.33
C ASN A 475 12.03 12.96 39.16
N VAL A 476 10.91 12.89 39.89
CA VAL A 476 9.90 13.96 39.93
C VAL A 476 10.50 15.26 40.49
N LEU A 477 11.23 15.21 41.61
CA LEU A 477 11.86 16.39 42.20
C LEU A 477 12.90 17.05 41.27
N VAL A 478 13.73 16.26 40.58
CA VAL A 478 14.72 16.79 39.63
C VAL A 478 14.05 17.39 38.40
N ASN A 479 13.02 16.75 37.84
CA ASN A 479 12.30 17.31 36.70
C ASN A 479 11.54 18.60 37.06
N ASN A 480 11.03 18.72 38.29
CA ASN A 480 10.45 19.98 38.78
C ASN A 480 11.52 21.08 38.87
N LEU A 481 12.67 20.81 39.51
CA LEU A 481 13.80 21.75 39.59
C LEU A 481 14.27 22.22 38.20
N LYS A 482 14.50 21.26 37.28
CA LYS A 482 14.86 21.47 35.88
C LYS A 482 13.84 22.33 35.12
N THR A 483 12.54 22.15 35.40
CA THR A 483 11.45 22.91 34.77
C THR A 483 11.43 24.37 35.26
N GLU A 484 11.64 24.61 36.55
CA GLU A 484 11.73 25.97 37.10
C GLU A 484 13.01 26.69 36.63
N LEU A 485 14.17 26.03 36.64
CA LEU A 485 15.43 26.60 36.16
C LEU A 485 15.38 26.97 34.67
N LYS A 486 14.61 26.25 33.86
CA LYS A 486 14.38 26.58 32.44
C LYS A 486 13.49 27.81 32.19
N LYS A 487 12.88 28.39 33.23
CA LYS A 487 12.22 29.71 33.17
C LYS A 487 13.21 30.87 33.29
N ILE A 488 14.46 30.62 33.67
CA ILE A 488 15.51 31.64 33.66
C ILE A 488 15.78 32.02 32.21
N SER A 489 15.42 33.26 31.86
CA SER A 489 15.64 33.81 30.52
C SER A 489 17.10 33.71 30.12
N LYS A 490 17.34 33.58 28.81
CA LYS A 490 18.69 33.60 28.27
C LYS A 490 19.31 35.00 28.25
N PHE A 491 18.48 36.06 28.35
CA PHE A 491 18.90 37.45 28.23
C PHE A 491 19.72 37.77 26.95
N GLU A 492 19.46 37.06 25.84
CA GLU A 492 20.16 37.26 24.54
C GLU A 492 20.07 38.71 24.01
N TYR A 493 19.11 39.49 24.50
CA TYR A 493 18.87 40.90 24.16
C TYR A 493 19.48 41.91 25.16
N ILE A 494 20.07 41.49 26.29
CA ILE A 494 20.51 42.41 27.36
C ILE A 494 21.62 43.37 26.93
N SER A 495 22.35 43.04 25.86
CA SER A 495 23.32 43.94 25.23
C SER A 495 22.71 45.31 24.90
N LYS A 496 21.43 45.37 24.51
CA LYS A 496 20.66 46.60 24.29
C LYS A 496 20.55 47.48 25.53
N PHE A 497 20.49 46.88 26.71
CA PHE A 497 20.43 47.58 28.00
C PHE A 497 21.82 47.88 28.57
N THR A 498 22.88 47.25 28.07
CA THR A 498 24.27 47.58 28.44
C THR A 498 24.90 48.73 27.63
N ASP A 499 24.26 49.22 26.57
CA ASP A 499 24.60 50.52 25.99
C ASP A 499 23.32 51.28 25.62
N LEU A 500 22.86 52.12 26.54
CA LEU A 500 21.69 52.97 26.34
C LEU A 500 22.11 54.39 25.95
N LYS A 501 23.33 54.61 25.43
CA LYS A 501 23.82 55.96 25.06
C LYS A 501 22.87 56.70 24.12
N GLU A 502 22.39 56.06 23.04
CA GLU A 502 21.47 56.71 22.10
C GLU A 502 20.17 57.15 22.81
N HIS A 503 19.63 56.33 23.71
CA HIS A 503 18.46 56.66 24.50
C HIS A 503 18.75 57.79 25.51
N LYS A 504 19.90 57.80 26.18
CA LYS A 504 20.29 58.87 27.13
C LYS A 504 20.51 60.21 26.43
N ASP A 505 21.18 60.22 25.29
CA ASP A 505 21.52 61.45 24.56
C ASP A 505 20.25 62.20 24.09
N GLU A 506 19.12 61.50 23.90
CA GLU A 506 17.81 62.11 23.62
C GLU A 506 17.21 62.86 24.82
N PHE A 507 17.35 62.35 26.05
CA PHE A 507 16.81 62.99 27.27
C PHE A 507 17.79 63.98 27.94
N PHE A 508 19.00 64.13 27.40
CA PHE A 508 20.04 64.97 27.99
C PHE A 508 19.74 66.47 27.88
N LEU A 509 19.70 67.17 29.02
CA LEU A 509 19.26 68.58 29.12
C LEU A 509 20.33 69.58 29.59
N GLU A 510 21.49 69.09 30.05
CA GLU A 510 22.53 69.93 30.64
C GLU A 510 23.13 70.91 29.62
N GLY A 511 23.39 72.15 30.03
CA GLY A 511 23.99 73.20 29.20
C GLY A 511 23.11 73.76 28.07
N LYS A 512 21.90 73.22 27.84
CA LYS A 512 20.96 73.74 26.82
C LYS A 512 20.27 75.03 27.27
N SER A 513 19.97 75.92 26.31
CA SER A 513 19.16 77.11 26.59
C SER A 513 17.69 76.74 26.83
N GLN A 514 16.91 77.61 27.49
CA GLN A 514 15.48 77.38 27.71
C GLN A 514 14.71 77.20 26.38
N GLU A 515 15.12 77.89 25.32
CA GLU A 515 14.53 77.73 23.98
C GLU A 515 14.82 76.34 23.39
N ASP A 516 16.02 75.80 23.63
CA ASP A 516 16.40 74.46 23.16
C ASP A 516 15.83 73.34 24.03
N GLN A 517 15.57 73.62 25.32
CA GLN A 517 14.82 72.73 26.20
C GLN A 517 13.34 72.62 25.77
N ILE A 518 12.72 73.73 25.36
CA ILE A 518 11.37 73.73 24.77
C ILE A 518 11.34 72.93 23.47
N LYS A 519 12.28 73.16 22.54
CA LYS A 519 12.39 72.40 21.29
C LYS A 519 12.60 70.90 21.55
N LEU A 520 13.44 70.53 22.52
CA LEU A 520 13.68 69.13 22.86
C LEU A 520 12.45 68.48 23.49
N ALA A 521 11.74 69.18 24.38
CA ALA A 521 10.46 68.72 24.94
C ALA A 521 9.39 68.55 23.84
N GLN A 522 9.41 69.38 22.79
CA GLN A 522 8.53 69.26 21.61
C GLN A 522 8.93 68.05 20.74
N ILE A 523 10.22 67.83 20.45
CA ILE A 523 10.70 66.64 19.73
C ILE A 523 10.34 65.35 20.50
N ILE A 524 10.44 65.38 21.82
CA ILE A 524 10.06 64.26 22.69
C ILE A 524 8.53 64.13 22.77
N MET A 525 7.74 65.21 22.69
CA MET A 525 6.29 65.13 22.50
C MET A 525 5.94 64.46 21.16
N ASP A 526 6.60 64.84 20.07
CA ASP A 526 6.37 64.29 18.74
C ASP A 526 6.76 62.79 18.63
N LYS A 527 7.62 62.27 19.53
CA LYS A 527 8.08 60.88 19.55
C LYS A 527 7.45 60.02 20.66
N TYR A 528 7.12 60.60 21.82
CA TYR A 528 6.67 59.92 23.05
C TYR A 528 5.32 60.43 23.60
N GLY A 529 4.70 61.43 22.96
CA GLY A 529 3.39 61.97 23.33
C GLY A 529 2.20 61.07 22.93
N PRO A 530 0.97 61.40 23.38
CA PRO A 530 -0.21 60.53 23.28
C PRO A 530 -0.68 60.23 21.85
N SER A 531 -0.27 61.02 20.87
CA SER A 531 -0.59 60.82 19.45
C SER A 531 0.20 59.67 18.81
N GLN A 532 1.29 59.21 19.43
CA GLN A 532 2.19 58.21 18.85
C GLN A 532 1.88 56.77 19.29
N LYS A 533 1.67 55.88 18.32
CA LYS A 533 1.62 54.42 18.53
C LYS A 533 3.02 53.75 18.55
N SER A 534 4.06 54.51 18.24
CA SER A 534 5.43 54.03 17.97
C SER A 534 6.33 53.90 19.21
N LEU A 535 5.88 54.39 20.37
CA LEU A 535 6.55 54.19 21.67
C LEU A 535 6.67 52.69 22.07
N THR A 536 5.88 51.85 21.40
CA THR A 536 5.72 50.41 21.65
C THR A 536 7.00 49.60 21.66
N ALA A 537 8.01 49.89 20.82
CA ALA A 537 9.19 49.03 20.72
C ALA A 537 10.02 48.98 22.03
N PHE A 538 10.54 50.13 22.48
CA PHE A 538 11.38 50.20 23.68
C PHE A 538 10.62 49.86 24.97
N GLU A 539 9.33 50.23 25.06
CA GLU A 539 8.50 49.86 26.21
C GLU A 539 8.11 48.38 26.24
N THR A 540 7.93 47.71 25.08
CA THR A 540 7.81 46.25 25.04
C THR A 540 9.12 45.58 25.45
N GLU A 541 10.28 46.07 25.02
CA GLU A 541 11.57 45.51 25.44
C GLU A 541 11.81 45.71 26.95
N LEU A 542 11.48 46.88 27.52
CA LEU A 542 11.51 47.11 28.97
C LEU A 542 10.49 46.24 29.72
N ALA A 543 9.31 45.97 29.15
CA ALA A 543 8.31 45.10 29.76
C ALA A 543 8.76 43.64 29.78
N THR A 544 9.26 43.10 28.65
CA THR A 544 9.85 41.76 28.58
C THR A 544 11.04 41.61 29.53
N PHE A 545 11.91 42.62 29.60
CA PHE A 545 13.05 42.60 30.52
C PHE A 545 12.62 42.59 31.99
N LEU A 546 11.60 43.38 32.35
CA LEU A 546 11.02 43.37 33.69
C LEU A 546 10.37 42.02 34.04
N ASP A 547 9.61 41.42 33.12
CA ASP A 547 8.95 40.13 33.33
C ASP A 547 9.96 38.97 33.44
N ASP A 548 11.04 38.99 32.65
CA ASP A 548 12.17 38.06 32.76
C ASP A 548 12.89 38.20 34.11
N LEU A 549 13.20 39.42 34.55
CA LEU A 549 13.84 39.69 35.84
C LEU A 549 12.96 39.28 37.04
N ILE A 550 11.65 39.57 36.98
CA ILE A 550 10.65 39.09 37.94
C ILE A 550 10.60 37.55 37.97
N THR A 551 10.75 36.89 36.81
CA THR A 551 10.75 35.44 36.71
C THR A 551 12.02 34.84 37.34
N VAL A 552 13.20 35.43 37.10
CA VAL A 552 14.45 35.03 37.75
C VAL A 552 14.38 35.22 39.26
N GLU A 553 13.89 36.36 39.75
CA GLU A 553 13.73 36.62 41.19
C GLU A 553 12.84 35.56 41.86
N LYS A 554 11.70 35.22 41.24
CA LYS A 554 10.79 34.14 41.71
C LYS A 554 11.45 32.76 41.69
N VAL A 555 12.23 32.42 40.66
CA VAL A 555 12.95 31.14 40.61
C VAL A 555 13.98 31.08 41.75
N ILE A 556 14.75 32.15 41.98
CA ILE A 556 15.74 32.23 43.07
C ILE A 556 15.07 32.05 44.44
N ASP A 557 13.94 32.71 44.70
CA ASP A 557 13.23 32.58 45.98
C ASP A 557 12.56 31.22 46.17
N ASN A 558 12.24 30.50 45.09
CA ASN A 558 11.74 29.13 45.13
C ASN A 558 12.86 28.07 45.25
N LEU A 559 14.13 28.39 45.00
CA LEU A 559 15.23 27.40 45.11
C LEU A 559 15.24 26.59 46.42
N PRO A 560 15.00 27.18 47.62
CA PRO A 560 14.99 26.42 48.86
C PRO A 560 13.87 25.36 48.93
N THR A 561 12.69 25.63 48.34
CA THR A 561 11.57 24.67 48.35
C THR A 561 11.77 23.57 47.30
N LEU A 562 12.44 23.88 46.19
CA LEU A 562 12.79 22.92 45.14
C LEU A 562 13.94 21.98 45.55
N THR A 563 14.95 22.50 46.25
CA THR A 563 16.19 21.75 46.56
C THR A 563 16.16 21.01 47.90
N SER A 564 15.52 21.56 48.95
CA SER A 564 15.48 20.91 50.28
C SER A 564 14.86 19.50 50.33
N PRO A 565 13.91 19.12 49.44
CA PRO A 565 13.42 17.75 49.34
C PRO A 565 14.41 16.76 48.71
N ILE A 566 15.33 17.23 47.86
CA ILE A 566 16.25 16.39 47.07
C ILE A 566 17.30 15.75 48.00
N LYS A 567 17.13 14.46 48.27
CA LYS A 567 17.95 13.70 49.24
C LYS A 567 18.31 12.33 48.70
N LEU A 568 19.56 12.13 48.31
CA LEU A 568 20.01 10.87 47.71
C LEU A 568 19.98 9.68 48.67
N LYS A 569 19.90 9.86 50.00
CA LYS A 569 20.06 8.77 50.99
C LYS A 569 19.19 7.53 50.74
N GLN A 570 17.94 7.68 50.31
CA GLN A 570 17.09 6.51 50.02
C GLN A 570 17.43 5.86 48.67
N VAL A 571 17.96 6.62 47.72
CA VAL A 571 18.50 6.12 46.45
C VAL A 571 19.88 5.47 46.63
N GLU A 572 20.68 5.91 47.60
CA GLU A 572 21.88 5.20 48.07
C GLU A 572 21.52 3.86 48.71
N VAL A 573 20.43 3.78 49.47
CA VAL A 573 19.92 2.50 50.01
C VAL A 573 19.42 1.58 48.89
N TYR A 574 18.66 2.11 47.91
CA TYR A 574 18.25 1.36 46.71
C TYR A 574 19.47 0.77 46.00
N HIS A 575 20.43 1.64 45.63
CA HIS A 575 21.66 1.27 44.93
C HIS A 575 22.45 0.21 45.69
N PHE A 576 22.66 0.40 46.99
CA PHE A 576 23.38 -0.54 47.85
C PHE A 576 22.72 -1.93 47.90
N VAL A 577 21.38 -1.99 47.99
CA VAL A 577 20.65 -3.28 47.97
C VAL A 577 20.80 -3.95 46.61
N VAL A 578 20.71 -3.21 45.50
CA VAL A 578 20.85 -3.77 44.15
C VAL A 578 22.26 -4.33 43.92
N ILE A 579 23.33 -3.58 44.21
CA ILE A 579 24.72 -4.04 43.96
C ILE A 579 25.18 -5.20 44.87
N TYR A 580 24.43 -5.51 45.94
CA TYR A 580 24.69 -6.67 46.79
C TYR A 580 24.51 -8.00 46.03
N TYR A 581 23.68 -8.03 44.99
CA TYR A 581 23.41 -9.21 44.16
C TYR A 581 24.49 -9.37 43.08
N VAL A 582 25.69 -9.75 43.51
CA VAL A 582 26.90 -9.81 42.66
C VAL A 582 26.70 -10.68 41.40
N ASN A 583 25.96 -11.79 41.47
CA ASN A 583 25.72 -12.63 40.30
C ASN A 583 24.71 -12.01 39.31
N TYR A 584 23.72 -11.25 39.79
CA TYR A 584 22.82 -10.46 38.95
C TYR A 584 23.58 -9.40 38.13
N PHE A 585 24.65 -8.81 38.67
CA PHE A 585 25.52 -7.93 37.88
C PHE A 585 26.43 -8.64 36.88
N LYS A 586 26.99 -9.80 37.23
CA LYS A 586 27.77 -10.62 36.28
C LYS A 586 26.96 -11.06 35.06
N MET A 587 25.63 -11.20 35.19
CA MET A 587 24.75 -11.43 34.03
C MET A 587 24.84 -10.28 33.03
N TYR A 588 24.82 -9.01 33.47
CA TYR A 588 25.00 -7.86 32.57
C TYR A 588 26.39 -7.85 31.93
N GLU A 589 27.46 -8.11 32.69
CA GLU A 589 28.83 -8.23 32.16
C GLU A 589 28.93 -9.31 31.07
N CYS A 590 28.33 -10.48 31.33
CA CYS A 590 28.29 -11.61 30.40
C CYS A 590 27.48 -11.29 29.14
N LEU A 591 26.29 -10.69 29.28
CA LEU A 591 25.46 -10.25 28.15
C LEU A 591 26.20 -9.20 27.30
N ALA A 592 26.88 -8.24 27.93
CA ALA A 592 27.70 -7.24 27.23
C ALA A 592 28.88 -7.87 26.45
N GLY A 593 29.36 -9.04 26.85
CA GLY A 593 30.40 -9.82 26.15
C GLY A 593 29.93 -10.55 24.88
N ILE A 594 28.62 -10.61 24.60
CA ILE A 594 28.04 -11.33 23.46
C ILE A 594 27.94 -10.41 22.22
N SER A 595 28.87 -10.59 21.28
CA SER A 595 29.10 -9.71 20.12
C SER A 595 28.06 -9.77 18.99
N GLU A 596 27.13 -10.73 19.02
CA GLU A 596 26.19 -11.00 17.91
C GLU A 596 25.02 -10.01 17.82
N ASP A 597 25.18 -8.90 17.11
CA ASP A 597 24.21 -7.77 17.05
C ASP A 597 22.88 -8.06 16.29
N THR A 598 22.76 -9.19 15.60
CA THR A 598 21.70 -9.41 14.59
C THR A 598 20.28 -9.68 15.11
N SER A 599 20.09 -9.74 16.44
CA SER A 599 18.85 -10.12 17.14
C SER A 599 18.14 -11.38 16.58
N PRO A 600 18.85 -12.51 16.35
CA PRO A 600 18.28 -13.69 15.71
C PRO A 600 17.33 -14.47 16.61
N VAL A 601 17.48 -14.41 17.94
CA VAL A 601 16.64 -15.20 18.87
C VAL A 601 15.22 -14.65 18.88
N LYS A 602 15.06 -13.32 19.01
CA LYS A 602 13.76 -12.68 18.90
C LYS A 602 13.09 -12.98 17.55
N LYS A 603 13.83 -12.82 16.44
CA LYS A 603 13.30 -13.05 15.07
C LYS A 603 12.85 -14.50 14.84
N MET A 604 13.57 -15.48 15.39
CA MET A 604 13.18 -16.89 15.32
C MET A 604 11.89 -17.14 16.12
N ILE A 605 11.77 -16.57 17.32
CA ILE A 605 10.58 -16.71 18.16
C ILE A 605 9.36 -16.04 17.51
N GLU A 606 9.53 -14.88 16.88
CA GLU A 606 8.48 -14.22 16.08
C GLU A 606 7.97 -15.14 14.96
N VAL A 607 8.87 -15.67 14.11
CA VAL A 607 8.48 -16.59 13.02
C VAL A 607 7.85 -17.89 13.55
N LEU A 608 8.37 -18.46 14.63
CA LEU A 608 7.81 -19.65 15.29
C LEU A 608 6.39 -19.41 15.82
N ARG A 609 6.10 -18.21 16.35
CA ARG A 609 4.76 -17.82 16.83
C ARG A 609 3.80 -17.56 15.67
N ASP A 610 4.23 -16.87 14.63
CA ASP A 610 3.42 -16.66 13.41
C ASP A 610 3.03 -18.00 12.76
N LEU A 611 3.97 -18.95 12.67
CA LEU A 611 3.72 -20.29 12.13
C LEU A 611 2.79 -21.13 13.02
N ARG A 612 2.90 -21.03 14.35
CA ARG A 612 1.94 -21.66 15.29
C ARG A 612 0.52 -21.10 15.13
N GLN A 613 0.38 -19.79 14.90
CA GLN A 613 -0.91 -19.12 14.70
C GLN A 613 -1.52 -19.36 13.30
N THR A 614 -0.80 -20.03 12.40
CA THR A 614 -1.30 -20.28 11.03
C THR A 614 -2.43 -21.31 11.02
N SER A 615 -3.64 -20.81 10.83
CA SER A 615 -4.83 -21.63 10.52
C SER A 615 -4.64 -22.42 9.22
N ILE A 616 -5.17 -23.65 9.20
CA ILE A 616 -5.26 -24.46 7.98
C ILE A 616 -6.66 -25.10 7.93
N PRO A 617 -7.62 -24.45 7.24
CA PRO A 617 -8.98 -24.95 7.09
C PRO A 617 -9.03 -26.39 6.53
N ALA A 618 -10.09 -27.14 6.88
CA ALA A 618 -10.23 -28.53 6.44
C ALA A 618 -10.37 -28.70 4.91
N GLY A 619 -10.78 -27.65 4.19
CA GLY A 619 -10.87 -27.62 2.73
C GLY A 619 -9.51 -27.50 2.01
N THR A 620 -8.54 -26.82 2.64
CA THR A 620 -7.28 -26.35 2.03
C THR A 620 -6.59 -27.38 1.13
N ARG A 621 -6.39 -28.59 1.63
CA ARG A 621 -5.70 -29.66 0.89
C ARG A 621 -6.41 -30.00 -0.43
N ARG A 622 -7.75 -30.04 -0.41
CA ARG A 622 -8.59 -30.30 -1.58
C ARG A 622 -8.46 -29.19 -2.63
N ASP A 623 -8.32 -27.94 -2.20
CA ASP A 623 -8.17 -26.81 -3.12
C ASP A 623 -6.85 -26.92 -3.91
N PHE A 624 -5.75 -27.28 -3.23
CA PHE A 624 -4.47 -27.60 -3.88
C PHE A 624 -4.55 -28.85 -4.77
N GLU A 625 -5.09 -29.95 -4.26
CA GLU A 625 -5.30 -31.19 -5.01
C GLU A 625 -6.17 -30.97 -6.25
N SER A 626 -7.14 -30.04 -6.23
CA SER A 626 -7.98 -29.70 -7.39
C SER A 626 -7.15 -29.07 -8.51
N ILE A 627 -6.30 -28.08 -8.20
CA ILE A 627 -5.41 -27.48 -9.20
C ILE A 627 -4.43 -28.53 -9.75
N ILE A 628 -3.86 -29.38 -8.90
CA ILE A 628 -2.89 -30.41 -9.30
C ILE A 628 -3.54 -31.48 -10.19
N ASN A 629 -4.80 -31.86 -9.94
CA ASN A 629 -5.52 -32.83 -10.77
C ASN A 629 -6.01 -32.25 -12.11
N SER A 630 -6.11 -30.92 -12.24
CA SER A 630 -6.54 -30.26 -13.49
C SER A 630 -5.63 -30.53 -14.70
N LYS A 631 -4.37 -30.98 -14.47
CA LYS A 631 -3.42 -31.39 -15.52
C LYS A 631 -4.02 -32.32 -16.58
N LYS A 632 -4.86 -33.27 -16.16
CA LYS A 632 -5.52 -34.20 -17.10
C LYS A 632 -6.49 -33.45 -18.01
N SER A 633 -7.33 -32.58 -17.44
CA SER A 633 -8.27 -31.75 -18.19
C SER A 633 -7.55 -30.76 -19.12
N LEU A 634 -6.45 -30.14 -18.68
CA LEU A 634 -5.59 -29.29 -19.51
C LEU A 634 -5.02 -30.04 -20.73
N ASN A 635 -4.57 -31.29 -20.54
CA ASN A 635 -4.12 -32.13 -21.66
C ASN A 635 -5.26 -32.50 -22.61
N THR A 636 -6.49 -32.68 -22.12
CA THR A 636 -7.67 -32.82 -22.99
C THR A 636 -7.91 -31.53 -23.78
N VAL A 637 -7.98 -30.36 -23.12
CA VAL A 637 -8.13 -29.04 -23.76
C VAL A 637 -7.09 -28.83 -24.87
N LYS A 638 -5.81 -29.13 -24.60
CA LYS A 638 -4.72 -29.03 -25.59
C LYS A 638 -4.94 -29.97 -26.78
N THR A 639 -5.43 -31.18 -26.54
CA THR A 639 -5.76 -32.16 -27.60
C THR A 639 -6.96 -31.68 -28.44
N THR A 640 -8.01 -31.18 -27.80
CA THR A 640 -9.25 -30.72 -28.45
C THR A 640 -9.00 -29.43 -29.25
N ALA A 641 -8.23 -28.48 -28.73
CA ALA A 641 -7.82 -27.28 -29.44
C ALA A 641 -6.87 -27.58 -30.63
N GLU A 642 -5.92 -28.51 -30.47
CA GLU A 642 -5.06 -28.97 -31.58
C GLU A 642 -5.85 -29.74 -32.66
N ASN A 643 -7.09 -30.16 -32.40
CA ASN A 643 -7.98 -30.72 -33.43
C ASN A 643 -8.67 -29.64 -34.26
N LEU A 644 -8.98 -28.45 -33.71
CA LEU A 644 -9.53 -27.31 -34.47
C LEU A 644 -8.64 -26.94 -35.65
N LYS A 645 -7.32 -26.93 -35.43
CA LYS A 645 -6.29 -26.67 -36.45
C LYS A 645 -6.46 -27.54 -37.72
N LYS A 646 -6.95 -28.77 -37.56
CA LYS A 646 -7.03 -29.81 -38.61
C LYS A 646 -8.38 -29.85 -39.35
N VAL A 647 -9.27 -28.88 -39.15
CA VAL A 647 -10.63 -28.90 -39.71
C VAL A 647 -10.64 -28.34 -41.14
N GLU A 648 -10.63 -29.24 -42.13
CA GLU A 648 -10.60 -28.90 -43.56
C GLU A 648 -11.98 -28.99 -44.26
N THR A 649 -13.08 -28.72 -43.54
CA THR A 649 -14.43 -28.70 -44.15
C THR A 649 -14.59 -27.55 -45.15
N PHE A 650 -15.53 -27.67 -46.08
CA PHE A 650 -15.80 -26.62 -47.07
C PHE A 650 -16.18 -25.29 -46.40
N GLU A 651 -16.99 -25.35 -45.34
CA GLU A 651 -17.38 -24.18 -44.56
C GLU A 651 -16.18 -23.53 -43.86
N VAL A 652 -15.29 -24.30 -43.21
CA VAL A 652 -14.12 -23.76 -42.50
C VAL A 652 -13.08 -23.21 -43.47
N THR A 653 -12.73 -23.94 -44.53
CA THR A 653 -11.77 -23.49 -45.56
C THR A 653 -12.26 -22.21 -46.25
N THR A 654 -13.53 -22.18 -46.67
CA THR A 654 -14.14 -20.99 -47.27
C THR A 654 -14.20 -19.80 -46.30
N MET A 655 -14.41 -20.05 -45.00
CA MET A 655 -14.42 -19.02 -43.96
C MET A 655 -13.02 -18.42 -43.77
N ILE A 656 -12.00 -19.27 -43.61
CA ILE A 656 -10.59 -18.89 -43.49
C ILE A 656 -10.15 -18.05 -44.70
N ASP A 657 -10.44 -18.50 -45.91
CA ASP A 657 -10.07 -17.79 -47.15
C ASP A 657 -10.84 -16.48 -47.36
N SER A 658 -11.97 -16.28 -46.68
CA SER A 658 -12.76 -15.03 -46.71
C SER A 658 -12.36 -14.06 -45.60
N PHE A 659 -11.73 -14.55 -44.53
CA PHE A 659 -11.18 -13.70 -43.47
C PHE A 659 -9.78 -13.17 -43.86
N LYS A 660 -8.92 -14.04 -44.43
CA LYS A 660 -7.59 -13.70 -44.94
C LYS A 660 -7.58 -12.69 -46.09
N SER A 661 -8.69 -12.52 -46.82
CA SER A 661 -8.81 -11.53 -47.89
C SER A 661 -9.00 -10.10 -47.39
N ILE A 662 -9.24 -9.92 -46.08
CA ILE A 662 -9.48 -8.62 -45.45
C ILE A 662 -8.17 -8.03 -44.91
N GLU A 663 -7.91 -6.76 -45.21
CA GLU A 663 -6.68 -6.08 -44.76
C GLU A 663 -6.59 -6.07 -43.22
N ALA A 664 -5.46 -6.53 -42.68
CA ALA A 664 -5.21 -6.68 -41.25
C ALA A 664 -6.31 -7.48 -40.52
N SER A 665 -6.75 -8.58 -41.12
CA SER A 665 -7.65 -9.62 -40.59
C SER A 665 -7.44 -9.90 -39.09
N ASP A 666 -6.18 -10.09 -38.73
CA ASP A 666 -5.76 -10.61 -37.42
C ASP A 666 -6.03 -9.60 -36.28
N SER A 667 -6.24 -8.32 -36.63
CA SER A 667 -6.61 -7.26 -35.68
C SER A 667 -8.11 -7.14 -35.43
N ILE A 668 -8.97 -7.71 -36.29
CA ILE A 668 -10.41 -7.45 -36.30
C ILE A 668 -11.06 -7.89 -34.97
N SER A 669 -10.75 -9.13 -34.56
CA SER A 669 -11.28 -9.79 -33.36
C SER A 669 -10.84 -9.10 -32.06
N TYR A 670 -9.54 -8.80 -31.94
CA TYR A 670 -8.99 -8.05 -30.80
C TYR A 670 -9.63 -6.66 -30.68
N ASN A 671 -9.63 -5.88 -31.76
CA ASN A 671 -10.16 -4.51 -31.76
C ASN A 671 -11.66 -4.50 -31.42
N LEU A 672 -12.46 -5.37 -32.06
CA LEU A 672 -13.90 -5.46 -31.81
C LEU A 672 -14.18 -5.97 -30.39
N GLY A 673 -13.51 -7.05 -29.97
CA GLY A 673 -13.64 -7.64 -28.65
C GLY A 673 -13.37 -6.63 -27.54
N MET A 674 -12.22 -5.94 -27.56
CA MET A 674 -11.86 -4.93 -26.57
C MET A 674 -12.82 -3.74 -26.54
N GLY A 675 -13.29 -3.26 -27.70
CA GLY A 675 -14.31 -2.20 -27.73
C GLY A 675 -15.65 -2.65 -27.12
N VAL A 676 -16.08 -3.89 -27.43
CA VAL A 676 -17.34 -4.45 -26.91
C VAL A 676 -17.26 -4.81 -25.42
N GLN A 677 -16.10 -5.22 -24.91
CA GLN A 677 -15.86 -5.34 -23.48
C GLN A 677 -16.07 -4.01 -22.77
N GLY A 678 -15.56 -2.90 -23.31
CA GLY A 678 -15.78 -1.57 -22.75
C GLY A 678 -17.25 -1.14 -22.74
N LEU A 679 -18.01 -1.50 -23.77
CA LEU A 679 -19.46 -1.28 -23.78
C LEU A 679 -20.18 -2.13 -22.72
N ALA A 680 -19.77 -3.38 -22.52
CA ALA A 680 -20.31 -4.27 -21.48
C ALA A 680 -19.95 -3.80 -20.07
N ALA A 681 -18.75 -3.22 -19.87
CA ALA A 681 -18.37 -2.58 -18.62
C ALA A 681 -19.31 -1.40 -18.30
N ILE A 682 -19.54 -0.49 -19.26
CA ILE A 682 -20.49 0.63 -19.12
C ILE A 682 -21.91 0.14 -18.82
N GLU A 683 -22.38 -0.89 -19.52
CA GLU A 683 -23.69 -1.51 -19.28
C GLU A 683 -23.81 -2.08 -17.84
N LYS A 684 -22.74 -2.70 -17.35
CA LYS A 684 -22.67 -3.25 -15.99
C LYS A 684 -22.66 -2.15 -14.93
N VAL A 685 -21.87 -1.10 -15.13
CA VAL A 685 -21.85 0.10 -14.26
C VAL A 685 -23.25 0.71 -14.16
N PHE A 686 -23.94 0.87 -15.30
CA PHE A 686 -25.33 1.34 -15.31
C PHE A 686 -26.27 0.44 -14.50
N LYS A 687 -26.17 -0.89 -14.63
CA LYS A 687 -27.01 -1.86 -13.87
C LYS A 687 -26.81 -1.81 -12.36
N PHE A 688 -25.58 -1.58 -11.88
CA PHE A 688 -25.27 -1.53 -10.44
C PHE A 688 -25.37 -0.15 -9.79
N LYS A 689 -25.74 0.90 -10.54
CA LYS A 689 -25.87 2.28 -10.06
C LYS A 689 -26.66 2.43 -8.75
N SER A 690 -27.82 1.77 -8.64
CA SER A 690 -28.66 1.83 -7.42
C SER A 690 -28.05 1.11 -6.22
N SER A 691 -27.17 0.13 -6.42
CA SER A 691 -26.39 -0.50 -5.36
C SER A 691 -25.22 0.37 -4.88
N PHE A 692 -24.92 1.46 -5.60
CA PHE A 692 -23.88 2.42 -5.27
C PHE A 692 -24.42 3.73 -4.69
N GLU A 693 -25.71 4.01 -4.92
CA GLU A 693 -26.39 5.25 -4.57
C GLU A 693 -26.28 5.66 -3.08
N PRO A 694 -26.33 4.73 -2.09
CA PRO A 694 -26.10 5.08 -0.68
C PRO A 694 -24.70 5.64 -0.36
N PHE A 695 -23.70 5.31 -1.19
CA PHE A 695 -22.31 5.73 -1.00
C PHE A 695 -21.96 7.05 -1.71
N LEU A 696 -22.96 7.72 -2.29
CA LEU A 696 -22.80 9.02 -2.94
C LEU A 696 -22.99 10.17 -1.95
N GLY A 697 -22.03 11.10 -1.92
CA GLY A 697 -22.09 12.31 -1.10
C GLY A 697 -21.52 12.20 0.32
N ILE A 698 -21.38 10.99 0.87
CA ILE A 698 -20.87 10.71 2.23
C ILE A 698 -19.36 10.97 2.46
N GLY A 699 -18.70 11.72 1.57
CA GLY A 699 -17.24 11.92 1.60
C GLY A 699 -16.72 12.63 2.87
N GLN A 700 -17.56 13.44 3.53
CA GLN A 700 -17.21 14.02 4.83
C GLN A 700 -17.16 12.94 5.93
N ASN A 701 -18.19 12.11 6.03
CA ASN A 701 -18.30 11.02 7.00
C ASN A 701 -17.15 10.00 6.85
N ILE A 702 -16.74 9.71 5.61
CA ILE A 702 -15.54 8.90 5.30
C ILE A 702 -14.28 9.57 5.85
N SER A 703 -14.14 10.89 5.66
CA SER A 703 -12.95 11.64 6.11
C SER A 703 -12.80 11.63 7.64
N GLU A 704 -13.91 11.65 8.37
CA GLU A 704 -13.96 11.58 9.84
C GLU A 704 -13.44 10.22 10.39
N HIS A 705 -13.52 9.15 9.59
CA HIS A 705 -13.11 7.79 9.97
C HIS A 705 -11.80 7.32 9.33
N SER A 706 -11.15 8.17 8.53
CA SER A 706 -10.01 7.84 7.65
C SER A 706 -8.81 7.18 8.34
N GLY A 707 -8.60 7.44 9.63
CA GLY A 707 -7.55 6.81 10.45
C GLY A 707 -7.71 5.32 10.73
N ASN A 708 -8.87 4.71 10.42
CA ASN A 708 -9.12 3.28 10.57
C ASN A 708 -8.93 2.48 9.26
N LEU A 709 -8.67 3.18 8.15
CA LEU A 709 -8.59 2.61 6.81
C LEU A 709 -7.13 2.51 6.34
N THR A 710 -6.82 1.56 5.45
CA THR A 710 -5.50 1.50 4.82
C THR A 710 -5.27 2.70 3.90
N LYS A 711 -4.01 2.91 3.48
CA LYS A 711 -3.67 3.95 2.50
C LYS A 711 -4.43 3.75 1.19
N GLU A 712 -4.46 2.52 0.71
CA GLU A 712 -5.08 2.11 -0.56
C GLU A 712 -6.60 2.26 -0.50
N GLN A 713 -7.22 1.92 0.64
CA GLN A 713 -8.65 2.16 0.87
C GLN A 713 -8.98 3.65 0.83
N ASN A 714 -8.25 4.49 1.57
CA ASN A 714 -8.42 5.94 1.56
C ASN A 714 -8.23 6.53 0.14
N GLU A 715 -7.16 6.17 -0.57
CA GLU A 715 -6.87 6.68 -1.92
C GLU A 715 -7.97 6.32 -2.94
N ASN A 716 -8.57 5.12 -2.84
CA ASN A 716 -9.67 4.71 -3.72
C ASN A 716 -11.04 5.30 -3.30
N LEU A 717 -11.30 5.51 -2.00
CA LEU A 717 -12.54 6.10 -1.51
C LEU A 717 -12.68 7.60 -1.84
N VAL A 718 -11.57 8.34 -1.99
CA VAL A 718 -11.62 9.74 -2.48
C VAL A 718 -12.19 9.82 -3.90
N LEU A 719 -12.03 8.76 -4.71
CA LEU A 719 -12.51 8.71 -6.09
C LEU A 719 -14.02 8.43 -6.24
N LEU A 720 -14.76 8.22 -5.15
CA LEU A 720 -16.24 8.06 -5.18
C LEU A 720 -16.95 9.24 -5.89
N SER A 721 -16.38 10.44 -5.79
CA SER A 721 -16.86 11.64 -6.50
C SER A 721 -16.75 11.53 -8.02
N GLU A 722 -15.66 10.95 -8.53
CA GLU A 722 -15.44 10.67 -9.95
C GLU A 722 -16.33 9.51 -10.44
N VAL A 723 -16.61 8.50 -9.60
CA VAL A 723 -17.61 7.45 -9.91
C VAL A 723 -19.01 8.06 -10.05
N SER A 724 -19.38 8.99 -9.16
CA SER A 724 -20.62 9.76 -9.26
C SER A 724 -20.69 10.55 -10.57
N ARG A 725 -19.60 11.21 -10.97
CA ARG A 725 -19.49 11.89 -12.27
C ARG A 725 -19.68 10.91 -13.43
N MET A 726 -19.07 9.74 -13.39
CA MET A 726 -19.19 8.70 -14.43
C MET A 726 -20.63 8.19 -14.60
N PHE A 727 -21.42 8.07 -13.53
CA PHE A 727 -22.86 7.75 -13.67
C PHE A 727 -23.64 8.86 -14.38
N ASN A 728 -23.32 10.13 -14.13
CA ASN A 728 -23.95 11.26 -14.80
C ASN A 728 -23.54 11.34 -16.29
N ASP A 729 -22.28 11.08 -16.62
CA ASP A 729 -21.81 10.94 -18.00
C ASP A 729 -22.62 9.87 -18.76
N ILE A 730 -22.86 8.71 -18.13
CA ILE A 730 -23.65 7.60 -18.70
C ILE A 730 -25.12 8.00 -18.92
N ASP A 731 -25.77 8.61 -17.92
CA ASP A 731 -27.15 9.10 -18.03
C ASP A 731 -27.31 10.11 -19.18
N ASN A 732 -26.32 10.99 -19.37
CA ASN A 732 -26.32 11.99 -20.44
C ASN A 732 -26.08 11.34 -21.81
N PHE A 733 -25.11 10.42 -21.92
CA PHE A 733 -24.87 9.63 -23.12
C PHE A 733 -26.15 8.90 -23.60
N LEU A 734 -26.86 8.22 -22.70
CA LEU A 734 -28.09 7.50 -23.04
C LEU A 734 -29.21 8.43 -23.55
N GLN A 735 -29.32 9.64 -23.00
CA GLN A 735 -30.35 10.62 -23.40
C GLN A 735 -30.05 11.31 -24.74
N GLU A 736 -28.78 11.62 -25.00
CA GLU A 736 -28.33 12.40 -26.16
C GLU A 736 -27.97 11.56 -27.39
N SER A 737 -27.48 10.33 -27.21
CA SER A 737 -26.94 9.49 -28.28
C SER A 737 -27.82 8.31 -28.77
N PRO A 738 -29.16 8.27 -28.61
CA PRO A 738 -29.93 7.09 -29.03
C PRO A 738 -29.92 6.82 -30.55
N GLN A 739 -29.51 7.79 -31.38
CA GLN A 739 -29.28 7.57 -32.82
C GLN A 739 -27.98 6.79 -33.12
N GLY A 740 -27.09 6.60 -32.15
CA GLY A 740 -25.84 5.86 -32.31
C GLY A 740 -26.02 4.34 -32.23
N PHE A 741 -27.07 3.87 -31.55
CA PHE A 741 -27.32 2.44 -31.29
C PHE A 741 -28.74 1.95 -31.66
N ARG A 742 -29.65 2.83 -32.09
CA ARG A 742 -30.95 2.41 -32.65
C ARG A 742 -30.79 1.65 -33.98
N ARG A 743 -31.35 0.45 -34.02
CA ARG A 743 -31.43 -0.43 -35.21
C ARG A 743 -32.07 0.30 -36.40
N LYS A 744 -31.27 0.62 -37.42
CA LYS A 744 -31.75 0.90 -38.78
C LYS A 744 -32.31 -0.40 -39.38
N ARG A 745 -33.30 -0.30 -40.28
CA ARG A 745 -34.03 -1.48 -40.77
C ARG A 745 -33.26 -2.29 -41.82
N ASP A 746 -32.47 -1.62 -42.64
CA ASP A 746 -31.93 -2.14 -43.91
C ASP A 746 -30.41 -1.89 -44.02
N ALA A 747 -29.65 -2.16 -42.94
CA ALA A 747 -28.27 -1.70 -42.80
C ALA A 747 -27.28 -2.79 -42.36
N ASN A 748 -25.99 -2.52 -42.58
CA ASN A 748 -24.83 -3.37 -42.33
C ASN A 748 -24.29 -3.23 -40.88
N PHE A 749 -23.31 -4.03 -40.46
CA PHE A 749 -22.74 -3.96 -39.10
C PHE A 749 -22.04 -2.62 -38.82
N GLU A 750 -21.42 -1.99 -39.82
CA GLU A 750 -20.90 -0.62 -39.72
C GLU A 750 -21.97 0.40 -39.26
N SER A 751 -23.25 0.14 -39.50
CA SER A 751 -24.33 1.12 -39.28
C SER A 751 -24.58 1.50 -37.82
N VAL A 752 -24.09 0.70 -36.86
CA VAL A 752 -24.07 0.95 -35.40
C VAL A 752 -22.71 1.45 -34.89
N SER A 753 -21.71 1.61 -35.76
CA SER A 753 -20.32 1.95 -35.38
C SER A 753 -20.17 3.27 -34.62
N LYS A 754 -21.12 4.20 -34.75
CA LYS A 754 -21.14 5.48 -34.01
C LYS A 754 -21.13 5.31 -32.49
N ILE A 755 -21.59 4.17 -31.96
CA ILE A 755 -21.47 3.88 -30.51
C ILE A 755 -20.02 3.98 -30.01
N PHE A 756 -19.05 3.61 -30.85
CA PHE A 756 -17.62 3.65 -30.53
C PHE A 756 -16.99 5.06 -30.68
N ASP A 757 -17.65 5.99 -31.36
CA ASP A 757 -17.30 7.42 -31.34
C ASP A 757 -17.91 8.12 -30.11
N ASP A 758 -19.22 7.90 -29.89
CA ASP A 758 -20.01 8.63 -28.88
C ASP A 758 -19.63 8.29 -27.44
N VAL A 759 -19.21 7.04 -27.16
CA VAL A 759 -18.80 6.61 -25.82
C VAL A 759 -17.54 7.34 -25.32
N PRO A 760 -16.37 7.25 -25.96
CA PRO A 760 -15.15 7.93 -25.48
C PRO A 760 -15.24 9.46 -25.57
N ALA A 761 -16.16 10.00 -26.40
CA ALA A 761 -16.43 11.43 -26.46
C ALA A 761 -17.28 11.96 -25.28
N LYS A 762 -18.06 11.10 -24.60
CA LYS A 762 -19.05 11.51 -23.59
C LYS A 762 -18.85 10.91 -22.20
N ILE A 763 -18.22 9.74 -22.08
CA ILE A 763 -18.03 9.03 -20.82
C ILE A 763 -16.54 8.96 -20.50
N LYS A 764 -16.12 9.68 -19.45
CA LYS A 764 -14.76 9.63 -18.93
C LYS A 764 -14.68 8.65 -17.77
N GLY A 765 -14.02 7.52 -18.03
CA GLY A 765 -13.74 6.50 -17.02
C GLY A 765 -12.87 6.99 -15.85
N VAL A 766 -12.72 6.14 -14.85
CA VAL A 766 -12.06 6.43 -13.57
C VAL A 766 -11.09 5.29 -13.23
N GLN A 767 -9.83 5.62 -12.95
CA GLN A 767 -8.83 4.65 -12.51
C GLN A 767 -8.96 4.41 -11.00
N VAL A 768 -9.83 3.49 -10.61
CA VAL A 768 -10.12 3.12 -9.22
C VAL A 768 -10.27 1.59 -9.09
N ASP A 769 -9.68 1.00 -8.05
CA ASP A 769 -9.88 -0.42 -7.72
C ASP A 769 -11.08 -0.59 -6.81
N MET A 770 -12.18 -1.04 -7.39
CA MET A 770 -13.45 -1.28 -6.71
C MET A 770 -13.36 -2.33 -5.60
N ARG A 771 -12.32 -3.18 -5.57
CA ARG A 771 -12.05 -4.06 -4.42
C ARG A 771 -11.73 -3.25 -3.16
N HIS A 772 -10.80 -2.29 -3.26
CA HIS A 772 -10.40 -1.42 -2.16
C HIS A 772 -11.53 -0.47 -1.73
N VAL A 773 -12.35 -0.01 -2.67
CA VAL A 773 -13.58 0.77 -2.36
C VAL A 773 -14.52 -0.04 -1.47
N VAL A 774 -14.92 -1.25 -1.89
CA VAL A 774 -15.87 -2.08 -1.13
C VAL A 774 -15.28 -2.54 0.20
N GLU A 775 -13.99 -2.88 0.24
CA GLU A 775 -13.34 -3.28 1.50
C GLU A 775 -13.20 -2.12 2.48
N GLY A 776 -12.95 -0.90 2.00
CA GLY A 776 -12.98 0.29 2.83
C GLY A 776 -14.39 0.63 3.32
N LEU A 777 -15.41 0.60 2.44
CA LEU A 777 -16.82 0.79 2.82
C LEU A 777 -17.27 -0.26 3.85
N GLN A 778 -16.83 -1.51 3.75
CA GLN A 778 -17.21 -2.55 4.69
C GLN A 778 -16.47 -2.43 6.04
N VAL A 779 -15.25 -1.89 6.08
CA VAL A 779 -14.62 -1.45 7.34
C VAL A 779 -15.44 -0.32 7.98
N LEU A 780 -15.89 0.66 7.20
CA LEU A 780 -16.73 1.76 7.69
C LEU A 780 -18.10 1.29 8.21
N HIS A 781 -18.76 0.37 7.51
CA HIS A 781 -20.01 -0.27 7.97
C HIS A 781 -19.83 -0.97 9.31
N ASN A 782 -18.73 -1.69 9.51
CA ASN A 782 -18.43 -2.36 10.79
C ASN A 782 -18.11 -1.38 11.94
N LEU A 783 -17.80 -0.11 11.65
CA LEU A 783 -17.52 0.93 12.65
C LEU A 783 -18.77 1.77 12.97
N ASP A 784 -19.53 2.17 11.95
CA ASP A 784 -20.82 2.86 12.09
C ASP A 784 -21.86 2.31 11.09
N PRO A 785 -22.61 1.26 11.49
CA PRO A 785 -23.71 0.70 10.70
C PRO A 785 -24.92 1.64 10.53
N THR A 786 -24.90 2.85 11.11
CA THR A 786 -26.00 3.82 11.02
C THR A 786 -25.71 4.95 10.01
N THR A 787 -24.44 5.19 9.69
CA THR A 787 -23.99 6.13 8.65
C THR A 787 -23.63 5.42 7.34
N PHE A 788 -23.14 4.18 7.40
CA PHE A 788 -22.65 3.44 6.23
C PHE A 788 -23.47 2.16 6.02
N ASP A 789 -24.11 2.02 4.85
CA ASP A 789 -24.76 0.78 4.41
C ASP A 789 -23.72 -0.34 4.15
N ASP A 790 -24.14 -1.61 4.21
CA ASP A 790 -23.28 -2.74 3.85
C ASP A 790 -23.10 -2.80 2.31
N PRO A 791 -21.86 -2.66 1.77
CA PRO A 791 -21.65 -2.58 0.33
C PRO A 791 -21.79 -3.95 -0.35
N SER A 792 -22.61 -4.02 -1.40
CA SER A 792 -22.75 -5.26 -2.19
C SER A 792 -21.39 -5.73 -2.73
N ALA A 793 -21.09 -7.01 -2.51
CA ALA A 793 -19.90 -7.66 -3.03
C ALA A 793 -19.79 -7.59 -4.57
N ASP A 794 -20.92 -7.47 -5.29
CA ASP A 794 -20.95 -7.33 -6.74
C ASP A 794 -20.30 -6.03 -7.23
N LEU A 795 -20.20 -5.00 -6.40
CA LEU A 795 -19.54 -3.74 -6.73
C LEU A 795 -18.03 -3.93 -6.98
N LYS A 796 -17.40 -4.94 -6.36
CA LYS A 796 -16.01 -5.34 -6.67
C LYS A 796 -15.85 -5.78 -8.14
N THR A 797 -16.95 -6.18 -8.76
CA THR A 797 -17.01 -6.68 -10.14
C THR A 797 -17.27 -5.56 -11.18
N LEU A 798 -17.18 -4.28 -10.79
CA LEU A 798 -17.26 -3.13 -11.71
C LEU A 798 -15.87 -2.71 -12.23
N ASP A 799 -15.79 -2.45 -13.53
CA ASP A 799 -14.58 -1.92 -14.18
C ASP A 799 -14.83 -0.51 -14.70
N LEU A 800 -14.14 0.48 -14.11
CA LEU A 800 -14.36 1.90 -14.40
C LEU A 800 -13.26 2.51 -15.28
N ASP A 801 -12.12 1.84 -15.46
CA ASP A 801 -11.04 2.35 -16.31
C ASP A 801 -11.33 2.07 -17.78
N LEU A 802 -12.03 3.02 -18.41
CA LEU A 802 -12.37 2.96 -19.81
C LEU A 802 -11.17 3.15 -20.77
N SER A 803 -10.00 3.56 -20.29
CA SER A 803 -8.86 3.94 -21.15
C SER A 803 -8.23 2.75 -21.89
N LYS A 804 -8.38 1.53 -21.36
CA LYS A 804 -7.84 0.29 -21.94
C LYS A 804 -8.74 -0.38 -22.99
N PHE A 805 -9.99 0.06 -23.13
CA PHE A 805 -10.91 -0.51 -24.11
C PHE A 805 -10.74 0.20 -25.46
N ASN A 806 -10.41 -0.58 -26.50
CA ASN A 806 -9.90 -0.08 -27.77
C ASN A 806 -11.00 0.46 -28.73
N PHE A 807 -11.88 1.33 -28.21
CA PHE A 807 -13.08 1.82 -28.91
C PHE A 807 -12.78 2.39 -30.31
N GLY A 808 -11.74 3.21 -30.43
CA GLY A 808 -11.40 3.88 -31.70
C GLY A 808 -11.10 2.90 -32.85
N ASN A 809 -10.47 1.77 -32.57
CA ASN A 809 -10.20 0.74 -33.58
C ASN A 809 -11.37 -0.25 -33.75
N ALA A 810 -12.16 -0.50 -32.69
CA ALA A 810 -13.36 -1.35 -32.74
C ALA A 810 -14.36 -0.91 -33.83
N LYS A 811 -14.45 0.41 -34.06
CA LYS A 811 -15.21 1.03 -35.15
C LYS A 811 -14.88 0.42 -36.53
N ALA A 812 -13.60 0.34 -36.87
CA ALA A 812 -13.15 -0.13 -38.19
C ALA A 812 -13.39 -1.64 -38.38
N SER A 813 -13.36 -2.43 -37.30
CA SER A 813 -13.68 -3.87 -37.36
C SER A 813 -15.10 -4.16 -37.85
N LEU A 814 -16.07 -3.26 -37.66
CA LEU A 814 -17.44 -3.49 -38.10
C LEU A 814 -17.57 -3.52 -39.63
N SER A 815 -16.99 -2.53 -40.33
CA SER A 815 -16.93 -2.53 -41.81
C SER A 815 -16.17 -3.75 -42.33
N LYS A 816 -15.06 -4.11 -41.68
CA LYS A 816 -14.26 -5.29 -42.06
C LYS A 816 -15.03 -6.61 -41.87
N MET A 817 -15.93 -6.69 -40.89
CA MET A 817 -16.84 -7.83 -40.74
C MET A 817 -17.91 -7.86 -41.85
N ASP A 818 -18.41 -6.71 -42.30
CA ASP A 818 -19.31 -6.64 -43.47
C ASP A 818 -18.61 -7.14 -44.74
N ASP A 819 -17.37 -6.69 -45.01
CA ASP A 819 -16.55 -7.14 -46.14
C ASP A 819 -16.30 -8.66 -46.11
N PHE A 820 -15.93 -9.20 -44.94
CA PHE A 820 -15.80 -10.64 -44.70
C PHE A 820 -17.09 -11.38 -45.06
N PHE A 821 -18.24 -10.92 -44.57
CA PHE A 821 -19.51 -11.57 -44.84
C PHE A 821 -19.92 -11.47 -46.31
N MET A 822 -19.59 -10.38 -47.01
CA MET A 822 -19.84 -10.27 -48.46
C MET A 822 -19.04 -11.29 -49.27
N ASP A 823 -17.73 -11.46 -49.02
CA ASP A 823 -16.93 -12.45 -49.75
C ASP A 823 -17.26 -13.89 -49.32
N TYR A 824 -17.55 -14.12 -48.04
CA TYR A 824 -18.01 -15.43 -47.56
C TYR A 824 -19.35 -15.85 -48.17
N VAL A 825 -20.34 -14.94 -48.26
CA VAL A 825 -21.60 -15.18 -48.98
C VAL A 825 -21.35 -15.53 -50.45
N LYS A 826 -20.52 -14.74 -51.13
CA LYS A 826 -20.19 -14.91 -52.54
C LYS A 826 -19.55 -16.28 -52.82
N LYS A 827 -18.64 -16.74 -51.96
CA LYS A 827 -18.02 -18.08 -52.09
C LYS A 827 -18.99 -19.21 -51.70
N MET A 828 -19.68 -19.09 -50.56
CA MET A 828 -20.64 -20.11 -50.08
C MET A 828 -21.86 -20.31 -51.00
N THR A 829 -22.19 -19.32 -51.84
CA THR A 829 -23.30 -19.40 -52.81
C THR A 829 -22.85 -19.53 -54.27
N ALA A 830 -21.54 -19.64 -54.53
CA ALA A 830 -21.03 -19.90 -55.87
C ALA A 830 -21.39 -21.32 -56.31
N THR A 831 -22.38 -21.46 -57.19
CA THR A 831 -22.73 -22.75 -57.79
C THR A 831 -21.57 -23.27 -58.64
N THR A 832 -21.18 -24.52 -58.39
CA THR A 832 -20.23 -25.26 -59.23
C THR A 832 -20.65 -25.15 -60.70
N PRO A 833 -19.74 -24.81 -61.63
CA PRO A 833 -20.06 -24.78 -63.05
C PRO A 833 -20.67 -26.12 -63.50
N ALA A 834 -21.80 -26.06 -64.22
CA ALA A 834 -22.43 -27.25 -64.75
C ALA A 834 -21.43 -28.02 -65.65
N PRO A 835 -21.43 -29.38 -65.63
CA PRO A 835 -20.55 -30.16 -66.49
C PRO A 835 -20.68 -29.73 -67.95
N PRO A 836 -19.58 -29.62 -68.72
CA PRO A 836 -19.62 -29.18 -70.10
C PRO A 836 -20.56 -30.07 -70.91
N THR A 837 -21.54 -29.45 -71.56
CA THR A 837 -22.60 -30.17 -72.28
C THR A 837 -21.97 -31.02 -73.40
N PRO A 838 -22.35 -32.31 -73.56
CA PRO A 838 -21.75 -33.16 -74.58
C PRO A 838 -21.89 -32.58 -76.00
N PRO A 839 -20.86 -32.67 -76.85
CA PRO A 839 -20.95 -32.22 -78.24
C PRO A 839 -22.06 -32.95 -79.02
N PRO A 840 -22.72 -32.30 -80.00
CA PRO A 840 -23.70 -32.95 -80.85
C PRO A 840 -23.10 -34.14 -81.62
N ALA A 841 -23.81 -35.28 -81.62
CA ALA A 841 -23.34 -36.48 -82.29
C ALA A 841 -23.44 -36.37 -83.83
N ILE A 842 -22.36 -36.70 -84.53
CA ILE A 842 -22.29 -36.79 -86.01
C ILE A 842 -21.61 -38.13 -86.39
N THR A 843 -22.11 -38.79 -87.43
CA THR A 843 -21.62 -40.08 -87.98
C THR A 843 -21.77 -40.10 -89.52
N PRO A 844 -21.18 -41.05 -90.30
CA PRO A 844 -20.07 -41.98 -90.05
C PRO A 844 -18.79 -41.39 -90.74
N PRO A 845 -18.00 -41.95 -91.72
CA PRO A 845 -17.81 -43.30 -92.33
C PRO A 845 -16.43 -43.97 -92.01
N PRO A 846 -16.08 -45.15 -92.58
CA PRO A 846 -14.85 -45.92 -92.23
C PRO A 846 -13.87 -46.17 -93.46
N PRO A 847 -13.04 -47.23 -93.56
CA PRO A 847 -11.67 -47.25 -93.00
C PRO A 847 -10.53 -47.78 -93.94
N SER A 848 -9.26 -47.44 -93.67
CA SER A 848 -8.03 -48.20 -94.10
C SER A 848 -6.76 -47.60 -93.43
N LEU A 849 -5.57 -48.23 -93.31
CA LEU A 849 -5.13 -49.63 -93.09
C LEU A 849 -3.65 -49.60 -92.56
N ARG A 850 -3.13 -50.71 -92.01
CA ARG A 850 -1.75 -50.96 -91.48
C ARG A 850 -0.63 -50.77 -92.52
N PRO A 851 0.69 -50.60 -92.18
CA PRO A 851 1.52 -51.32 -91.17
C PRO A 851 2.27 -50.40 -90.15
N SER A 852 2.87 -50.80 -89.02
CA SER A 852 3.40 -52.03 -88.39
C SER A 852 4.89 -52.39 -88.59
N SER A 853 5.75 -52.10 -87.61
CA SER A 853 6.92 -52.95 -87.21
C SER A 853 7.47 -52.57 -85.81
N GLU A 854 7.73 -53.58 -84.99
CA GLU A 854 8.68 -53.61 -83.85
C GLU A 854 10.04 -54.17 -84.39
N PRO A 855 11.12 -54.50 -83.63
CA PRO A 855 11.37 -54.51 -82.18
C PRO A 855 12.57 -53.58 -81.81
N THR A 856 13.40 -53.68 -80.75
CA THR A 856 13.80 -54.80 -79.85
C THR A 856 14.21 -54.33 -78.45
N ALA A 857 14.49 -55.31 -77.59
CA ALA A 857 14.59 -55.30 -76.14
C ALA A 857 15.98 -55.02 -75.51
N SER A 858 15.92 -54.53 -74.27
CA SER A 858 16.54 -55.02 -73.02
C SER A 858 17.88 -55.79 -73.03
N GLU A 859 18.83 -55.33 -72.19
CA GLU A 859 19.21 -55.89 -70.87
C GLU A 859 19.87 -54.71 -70.07
N LEU A 860 19.71 -54.45 -68.76
CA LEU A 860 19.56 -55.23 -67.51
C LEU A 860 20.90 -55.37 -66.74
N GLU A 861 21.12 -54.50 -65.75
CA GLU A 861 21.71 -54.85 -64.43
C GLU A 861 21.53 -53.69 -63.41
N ASP A 862 21.60 -54.02 -62.12
CA ASP A 862 21.29 -53.22 -60.90
C ASP A 862 22.24 -53.76 -59.79
N PRO A 863 22.40 -53.21 -58.56
CA PRO A 863 21.91 -51.94 -57.98
C PRO A 863 22.97 -51.12 -57.19
N LYS A 864 22.60 -49.90 -56.73
CA LYS A 864 22.53 -49.50 -55.28
C LYS A 864 22.56 -47.99 -54.99
N SER A 865 21.66 -47.58 -54.08
CA SER A 865 21.76 -46.53 -53.03
C SER A 865 22.23 -45.09 -53.35
N GLY A 866 21.47 -44.08 -52.88
CA GLY A 866 22.07 -42.76 -52.59
C GLY A 866 21.13 -41.54 -52.53
N ALA A 867 20.40 -41.38 -51.42
CA ALA A 867 19.88 -40.12 -50.81
C ALA A 867 19.41 -38.89 -51.66
N PHE A 868 18.26 -38.34 -51.24
CA PHE A 868 17.82 -36.96 -51.54
C PHE A 868 18.81 -35.88 -51.08
N ARG A 869 18.80 -34.71 -51.75
CA ARG A 869 18.86 -33.41 -51.04
C ARG A 869 18.30 -32.23 -51.86
N GLU A 870 17.80 -31.22 -51.16
CA GLU A 870 17.14 -30.05 -51.74
C GLU A 870 18.09 -28.91 -52.14
N ASN A 871 17.53 -27.96 -52.90
CA ASN A 871 18.00 -26.57 -52.97
C ASN A 871 16.81 -25.66 -52.62
N HIS A 872 16.97 -24.73 -51.68
CA HIS A 872 16.52 -23.32 -51.78
C HIS A 872 17.05 -22.49 -50.58
N PRO A 873 17.29 -21.17 -50.69
CA PRO A 873 18.23 -20.49 -49.79
C PRO A 873 17.69 -19.19 -49.13
N ILE A 874 17.36 -19.21 -47.84
CA ILE A 874 17.16 -17.99 -47.01
C ILE A 874 17.77 -18.17 -45.61
N VAL A 875 19.08 -17.91 -45.48
CA VAL A 875 19.79 -17.85 -44.18
C VAL A 875 20.74 -16.65 -44.07
N TYR A 876 21.17 -16.06 -45.20
CA TYR A 876 22.33 -15.17 -45.26
C TYR A 876 22.13 -13.72 -44.76
N VAL A 877 20.97 -13.39 -44.16
CA VAL A 877 20.66 -12.03 -43.68
C VAL A 877 20.77 -11.91 -42.14
N LEU A 878 20.42 -12.95 -41.39
CA LEU A 878 20.36 -12.88 -39.92
C LEU A 878 21.75 -12.86 -39.24
N LEU A 879 22.78 -13.42 -39.87
CA LEU A 879 24.14 -13.48 -39.31
C LEU A 879 24.91 -12.15 -39.34
N LEU A 880 24.41 -11.11 -40.03
CA LEU A 880 25.07 -9.80 -40.09
C LEU A 880 24.63 -8.82 -38.99
N ILE A 881 23.49 -9.06 -38.34
CA ILE A 881 22.95 -8.14 -37.30
C ILE A 881 23.57 -8.44 -35.93
N LEU A 882 23.84 -9.71 -35.62
CA LEU A 882 24.38 -10.18 -34.33
C LEU A 882 25.85 -9.80 -34.05
N VAL A 883 26.51 -9.09 -34.98
CA VAL A 883 27.91 -8.61 -34.82
C VAL A 883 27.97 -7.12 -34.46
N TYR A 884 26.84 -6.40 -34.45
CA TYR A 884 26.78 -4.94 -34.24
C TYR A 884 26.13 -4.50 -32.92
N LEU A 885 25.82 -5.44 -32.02
CA LEU A 885 25.22 -5.21 -30.70
C LEU A 885 25.90 -6.06 -29.61
N TRP A 886 27.23 -5.90 -29.49
CA TRP A 886 28.05 -6.36 -28.38
C TRP A 886 29.18 -5.35 -28.12
#